data_AF-A0A848XH57-F1
#
_entry.id   AF-A0A848XH57-F1
#
_cell.length_a   1.000
_cell.length_b   1.000
_cell.length_c   1.000
_cell.angle_alpha   90.00
_cell.angle_beta   90.00
_cell.angle_gamma   90.00
#
_symmetry.space_group_name_H-M   'P 1'
#
loop_
_entity.id
_entity.type
_entity.pdbx_description
1 polymer ?
#
loop_
_entity_poly.entity_id
_entity_poly.type
_entity_poly.pdbx_seq_one_letter_code
_entity_poly.pdbx_strand_id
1 'polypeptide(L)'
;REIPFEAPVDREINEAMRFQYSFPEGEARAWSYRWAHRTPSGVVFEALGDIWIVEDGVPRNLTGSPAHEASPVVDADRGLLYYASWTDAGWGQVHRRPLGGGPPSVVAERHSQYGSLALGPDGTLAFVRGKSHLADGGRLETEEEFELVTLGQDGTEEVVTDVTMTPNTQGRHPVDVRFGPEGRVYYTEFVADTLVLRRVESDGAHKTTLYRFPHGEQATLSPDLKWIAFREYHRSYITPFEWIGNPVVVSGLDGVGFAERVDRMDGSFLAWSDETTLSWPRGGMLYEKTVENMLADDNLTDQGPQPVATDIGITFPVATATTTLAFTNARVITMDPDRGVLEGATVIVEGNRISGVGADLDVPEGAQVFDATGHTIMPGMVDAHAHPDAAASPTLVVEQRLPGILAGLAHGVTTMVELYGTEEKDPWVLDMITSGKMDGPRLLSVGAPMYGLRGFRPKTYRPIASYEEAEEHVLYSRDQGIPVLKDYVNFTRSDRHQLATAAREHGLNLVAETAGNSQMNYTQIVDGLTGLEHSMGVTPLYQDVIELFRASDVGVTPTLLVVYNGPAGQSYFDQSRRVWEDEKLLRFSKEEWLRSFRRVTHFWEDDLYAPEMAAAMKELFDAGVLVNAGGHGQMLGRDMHWELELFVQGGFTPLEALQVATINGARYHGLGASLGSVEVGKLADLVVLTENPLEDIRNTQAIRYVIKAGLVYDGRDASRVFPDPREAPPFYFQRRP
;
A
#
# COMPACT_ATOMS: atom_id res chain seq x y z
N ARG A 1 15.52 17.26 42.22
CA ARG A 1 15.24 16.68 43.56
C ARG A 1 14.48 15.39 43.29
N GLU A 2 15.15 14.25 43.36
CA GLU A 2 14.46 12.95 43.31
C GLU A 2 13.66 12.80 44.60
N ILE A 3 12.36 12.59 44.46
CA ILE A 3 11.48 12.26 45.58
C ILE A 3 11.16 10.78 45.40
N PRO A 4 11.80 9.87 46.16
CA PRO A 4 11.46 8.46 46.08
C PRO A 4 9.98 8.29 46.47
N PHE A 5 9.22 7.72 45.55
CA PHE A 5 7.79 7.48 45.65
C PHE A 5 7.50 6.09 45.13
N GLU A 6 6.67 5.35 45.85
CA GLU A 6 6.20 4.03 45.49
C GLU A 6 4.70 3.98 45.78
N ALA A 7 3.92 3.40 44.88
CA ALA A 7 2.49 3.20 45.07
C ALA A 7 2.09 1.82 44.52
N PRO A 8 1.33 1.03 45.27
CA PRO A 8 0.73 -0.18 44.74
C PRO A 8 -0.40 0.22 43.78
N VAL A 9 -0.33 -0.26 42.54
CA VAL A 9 -1.36 -0.03 41.51
C VAL A 9 -1.94 -1.38 41.11
N ASP A 10 -3.25 -1.50 41.22
CA ASP A 10 -4.02 -2.60 40.63
C ASP A 10 -4.91 -2.00 39.54
N ARG A 11 -4.76 -2.50 38.31
CA ARG A 11 -5.43 -1.95 37.13
C ARG A 11 -5.72 -3.05 36.13
N GLU A 12 -6.97 -3.08 35.67
CA GLU A 12 -7.40 -3.90 34.55
C GLU A 12 -6.91 -3.29 33.23
N ILE A 13 -6.33 -4.14 32.38
CA ILE A 13 -5.89 -3.83 31.02
C ILE A 13 -6.38 -4.93 30.09
N ASN A 14 -6.62 -4.58 28.83
CA ASN A 14 -7.00 -5.57 27.82
C ASN A 14 -5.77 -6.35 27.32
N GLU A 15 -5.99 -7.60 26.94
CA GLU A 15 -4.98 -8.41 26.24
C GLU A 15 -4.63 -7.80 24.88
N ALA A 16 -3.32 -7.69 24.57
CA ALA A 16 -2.84 -7.18 23.30
C ALA A 16 -3.33 -8.03 22.12
N MET A 17 -3.89 -7.37 21.11
CA MET A 17 -4.33 -8.02 19.87
C MET A 17 -3.12 -8.54 19.08
N ARG A 18 -3.05 -9.85 18.85
CA ARG A 18 -1.99 -10.47 18.02
C ARG A 18 -2.50 -11.69 17.26
N PHE A 19 -3.16 -11.44 16.16
CA PHE A 19 -3.64 -12.47 15.24
C PHE A 19 -2.52 -12.96 14.34
N GLN A 20 -2.46 -14.27 14.14
CA GLN A 20 -1.51 -14.89 13.22
C GLN A 20 -1.94 -14.64 11.77
N TYR A 21 -0.98 -14.32 10.91
CA TYR A 21 -1.19 -14.18 9.47
C TYR A 21 -0.44 -15.28 8.71
N SER A 22 -1.16 -15.94 7.81
CA SER A 22 -0.62 -16.98 6.93
C SER A 22 -0.66 -16.50 5.49
N PHE A 23 0.48 -16.60 4.81
CA PHE A 23 0.54 -16.33 3.38
C PHE A 23 -0.19 -17.43 2.59
N PRO A 24 -0.84 -17.08 1.46
CA PRO A 24 -1.48 -18.07 0.61
C PRO A 24 -0.44 -19.04 0.01
N GLU A 25 -0.86 -20.29 -0.21
CA GLU A 25 -0.05 -21.34 -0.84
C GLU A 25 -0.85 -22.06 -1.93
N GLY A 26 -0.18 -22.50 -3.00
CA GLY A 26 -0.81 -23.16 -4.13
C GLY A 26 -1.59 -22.19 -5.00
N GLU A 27 -2.84 -21.89 -4.62
CA GLU A 27 -3.72 -20.95 -5.32
C GLU A 27 -4.20 -19.86 -4.37
N ALA A 28 -4.34 -18.65 -4.90
CA ALA A 28 -4.89 -17.49 -4.20
C ALA A 28 -6.07 -16.92 -5.00
N ARG A 29 -6.94 -16.19 -4.30
CA ARG A 29 -7.98 -15.34 -4.90
C ARG A 29 -7.48 -13.90 -4.87
N ALA A 30 -7.62 -13.18 -5.98
CA ALA A 30 -7.26 -11.76 -6.06
C ALA A 30 -8.07 -10.94 -5.06
N TRP A 31 -7.43 -9.91 -4.51
CA TRP A 31 -8.03 -8.94 -3.61
C TRP A 31 -8.48 -7.68 -4.33
N SER A 32 -7.82 -7.31 -5.43
CA SER A 32 -8.08 -6.07 -6.17
C SER A 32 -8.92 -6.28 -7.44
N TYR A 33 -10.01 -5.52 -7.58
CA TYR A 33 -10.92 -5.51 -8.74
C TYR A 33 -11.24 -4.07 -9.14
N ARG A 34 -10.30 -3.40 -9.82
CA ARG A 34 -10.40 -1.96 -10.10
C ARG A 34 -11.32 -1.69 -11.28
N TRP A 35 -12.04 -0.57 -11.23
CA TRP A 35 -13.01 -0.15 -12.25
C TRP A 35 -14.09 -1.19 -12.58
N ALA A 36 -14.44 -2.09 -11.65
CA ALA A 36 -15.44 -3.10 -11.91
C ALA A 36 -16.81 -2.47 -12.17
N HIS A 37 -17.41 -2.78 -13.32
CA HIS A 37 -18.74 -2.28 -13.68
C HIS A 37 -19.47 -3.23 -14.62
N ARG A 38 -20.81 -3.19 -14.56
CA ARG A 38 -21.67 -3.98 -15.44
C ARG A 38 -21.74 -3.36 -16.84
N THR A 39 -21.71 -4.22 -17.84
CA THR A 39 -21.95 -3.89 -19.26
C THR A 39 -22.99 -4.86 -19.83
N PRO A 40 -23.59 -4.58 -21.00
CA PRO A 40 -24.48 -5.54 -21.66
C PRO A 40 -23.84 -6.90 -21.97
N SER A 41 -22.51 -6.96 -22.05
CA SER A 41 -21.77 -8.19 -22.35
C SER A 41 -21.35 -8.98 -21.10
N GLY A 42 -21.35 -8.37 -19.91
CA GLY A 42 -20.83 -8.96 -18.68
C GLY A 42 -20.25 -7.92 -17.74
N VAL A 43 -19.62 -8.36 -16.65
CA VAL A 43 -18.92 -7.45 -15.72
C VAL A 43 -17.46 -7.32 -16.14
N VAL A 44 -17.01 -6.10 -16.42
CA VAL A 44 -15.62 -5.81 -16.82
C VAL A 44 -14.89 -5.11 -15.69
N PHE A 45 -13.63 -5.49 -15.48
CA PHE A 45 -12.77 -4.96 -14.43
C PHE A 45 -11.30 -5.18 -14.75
N GLU A 46 -10.41 -4.56 -13.97
CA GLU A 46 -8.99 -4.85 -13.96
C GLU A 46 -8.61 -5.67 -12.72
N ALA A 47 -7.84 -6.72 -12.93
CA ALA A 47 -7.21 -7.51 -11.88
C ALA A 47 -5.88 -8.11 -12.39
N LEU A 48 -4.87 -8.16 -11.52
CA LEU A 48 -3.54 -8.71 -11.83
C LEU A 48 -2.86 -8.04 -13.05
N GLY A 49 -3.13 -6.76 -13.29
CA GLY A 49 -2.59 -5.98 -14.40
C GLY A 49 -3.29 -6.20 -15.75
N ASP A 50 -4.30 -7.07 -15.81
CA ASP A 50 -5.04 -7.41 -17.03
C ASP A 50 -6.51 -6.96 -16.93
N ILE A 51 -7.15 -6.70 -18.07
CA ILE A 51 -8.60 -6.53 -18.15
C ILE A 51 -9.29 -7.89 -18.25
N TRP A 52 -10.29 -8.11 -17.39
CA TRP A 52 -11.13 -9.31 -17.33
C TRP A 52 -12.58 -8.98 -17.66
N ILE A 53 -13.31 -10.00 -18.12
CA ILE A 53 -14.77 -9.99 -18.17
C ILE A 53 -15.31 -11.25 -17.49
N VAL A 54 -16.39 -11.12 -16.72
CA VAL A 54 -17.16 -12.23 -16.18
C VAL A 54 -18.51 -12.27 -16.91
N GLU A 55 -18.73 -13.35 -17.66
CA GLU A 55 -19.94 -13.61 -18.45
C GLU A 55 -20.56 -14.90 -17.90
N ASP A 56 -21.81 -14.85 -17.44
CA ASP A 56 -22.51 -16.00 -16.82
C ASP A 56 -21.72 -16.70 -15.69
N GLY A 57 -21.00 -15.91 -14.88
CA GLY A 57 -20.17 -16.41 -13.78
C GLY A 57 -18.84 -17.04 -14.20
N VAL A 58 -18.47 -16.95 -15.48
CA VAL A 58 -17.21 -17.47 -16.00
C VAL A 58 -16.24 -16.31 -16.28
N PRO A 59 -15.11 -16.22 -15.55
CA PRO A 59 -14.10 -15.21 -15.82
C PRO A 59 -13.28 -15.53 -17.07
N ARG A 60 -13.02 -14.50 -17.88
CA ARG A 60 -12.19 -14.55 -19.08
C ARG A 60 -11.23 -13.36 -19.11
N ASN A 61 -9.92 -13.66 -19.15
CA ASN A 61 -8.91 -12.63 -19.36
C ASN A 61 -9.01 -12.14 -20.80
N LEU A 62 -9.23 -10.84 -20.97
CA LEU A 62 -9.34 -10.25 -22.30
C LEU A 62 -7.96 -10.04 -22.90
N THR A 63 -6.99 -9.57 -22.15
CA THR A 63 -5.79 -8.93 -22.69
C THR A 63 -4.49 -9.73 -22.55
N GLY A 64 -4.20 -10.27 -21.36
CA GLY A 64 -3.05 -11.13 -21.09
C GLY A 64 -1.72 -10.58 -21.61
N SER A 65 -1.50 -9.27 -21.50
CA SER A 65 -0.33 -8.60 -22.05
C SER A 65 0.75 -8.39 -20.98
N PRO A 66 2.02 -8.15 -21.35
CA PRO A 66 3.04 -7.76 -20.37
C PRO A 66 2.80 -6.37 -19.75
N ALA A 67 1.90 -5.56 -20.29
CA ALA A 67 1.61 -4.22 -19.80
C ALA A 67 0.75 -4.25 -18.54
N HIS A 68 0.74 -3.14 -17.80
CA HIS A 68 -0.26 -2.92 -16.76
C HIS A 68 -1.43 -2.14 -17.36
N GLU A 69 -2.61 -2.74 -17.34
CA GLU A 69 -3.79 -2.15 -17.98
C GLU A 69 -4.67 -1.45 -16.94
N ALA A 70 -5.47 -0.51 -17.42
CA ALA A 70 -6.27 0.36 -16.56
C ALA A 70 -7.48 0.93 -17.29
N SER A 71 -8.46 1.39 -16.52
CA SER A 71 -9.55 2.23 -17.01
C SER A 71 -10.31 1.64 -18.23
N PRO A 72 -10.82 0.40 -18.15
CA PRO A 72 -11.51 -0.24 -19.27
C PRO A 72 -12.90 0.37 -19.54
N VAL A 73 -13.31 0.44 -20.80
CA VAL A 73 -14.67 0.83 -21.24
C VAL A 73 -15.10 -0.03 -22.43
N VAL A 74 -16.35 -0.50 -22.41
CA VAL A 74 -16.93 -1.35 -23.46
C VAL A 74 -17.88 -0.56 -24.36
N ASP A 75 -17.67 -0.65 -25.67
CA ASP A 75 -18.64 -0.29 -26.70
C ASP A 75 -19.40 -1.56 -27.11
N ALA A 76 -20.54 -1.81 -26.45
CA ALA A 76 -21.32 -3.02 -26.68
C ALA A 76 -21.91 -3.07 -28.10
N ASP A 77 -22.30 -1.92 -28.66
CA ASP A 77 -22.90 -1.83 -29.99
C ASP A 77 -21.90 -2.21 -31.09
N ARG A 78 -20.63 -1.85 -30.91
CA ARG A 78 -19.55 -2.17 -31.86
C ARG A 78 -18.75 -3.43 -31.47
N GLY A 79 -19.02 -4.01 -30.30
CA GLY A 79 -18.28 -5.15 -29.77
C GLY A 79 -16.80 -4.84 -29.52
N LEU A 80 -16.50 -3.65 -29.01
CA LEU A 80 -15.14 -3.16 -28.77
C LEU A 80 -14.86 -2.95 -27.28
N LEU A 81 -13.60 -3.15 -26.90
CA LEU A 81 -13.04 -2.76 -25.61
C LEU A 81 -11.98 -1.68 -25.85
N TYR A 82 -12.05 -0.60 -25.08
CA TYR A 82 -11.03 0.42 -24.94
C TYR A 82 -10.41 0.35 -23.55
N TYR A 83 -9.10 0.56 -23.45
CA TYR A 83 -8.39 0.54 -22.17
C TYR A 83 -7.09 1.33 -22.26
N ALA A 84 -6.65 1.89 -21.13
CA ALA A 84 -5.31 2.43 -20.98
C ALA A 84 -4.32 1.30 -20.66
N SER A 85 -3.06 1.45 -21.06
CA SER A 85 -1.98 0.55 -20.68
C SER A 85 -0.75 1.34 -20.25
N TRP A 86 0.15 0.68 -19.52
CA TRP A 86 1.46 1.19 -19.15
C TRP A 86 2.53 0.12 -19.32
N THR A 87 3.67 0.52 -19.89
CA THR A 87 4.93 -0.22 -19.76
C THR A 87 6.04 0.75 -19.39
N ASP A 88 7.02 0.30 -18.59
CA ASP A 88 8.16 1.16 -18.22
C ASP A 88 9.00 1.59 -19.44
N ALA A 89 8.89 0.85 -20.55
CA ALA A 89 9.60 1.13 -21.80
C ALA A 89 8.81 2.02 -22.79
N GLY A 90 7.50 1.82 -22.91
CA GLY A 90 6.63 2.49 -23.88
C GLY A 90 5.71 3.55 -23.29
N TRP A 91 5.71 3.71 -21.96
CA TRP A 91 4.86 4.60 -21.18
C TRP A 91 3.38 4.30 -21.43
N GLY A 92 2.51 5.29 -21.23
CA GLY A 92 1.06 5.14 -21.34
C GLY A 92 0.58 5.12 -22.80
N GLN A 93 -0.39 4.25 -23.08
CA GLN A 93 -1.09 4.18 -24.37
C GLN A 93 -2.59 3.95 -24.16
N VAL A 94 -3.40 4.28 -25.16
CA VAL A 94 -4.80 3.85 -25.25
C VAL A 94 -4.93 2.81 -26.35
N HIS A 95 -5.51 1.67 -26.00
CA HIS A 95 -5.76 0.55 -26.91
C HIS A 95 -7.25 0.41 -27.20
N ARG A 96 -7.53 -0.09 -28.41
CA ARG A 96 -8.83 -0.59 -28.84
C ARG A 96 -8.67 -2.04 -29.27
N ARG A 97 -9.63 -2.90 -28.93
CA ARG A 97 -9.65 -4.29 -29.41
C ARG A 97 -11.07 -4.85 -29.55
N PRO A 98 -11.28 -5.92 -30.35
CA PRO A 98 -12.53 -6.66 -30.34
C PRO A 98 -12.77 -7.36 -28.99
N LEU A 99 -13.99 -7.27 -28.47
CA LEU A 99 -14.41 -7.90 -27.21
C LEU A 99 -14.42 -9.44 -27.32
N GLY A 100 -14.78 -9.96 -28.50
CA GLY A 100 -14.78 -11.40 -28.81
C GLY A 100 -13.39 -12.02 -28.99
N GLY A 101 -12.31 -11.25 -28.83
CA GLY A 101 -10.93 -11.70 -29.02
C GLY A 101 -10.31 -11.23 -30.34
N GLY A 102 -9.01 -10.99 -30.31
CA GLY A 102 -8.25 -10.43 -31.43
C GLY A 102 -7.13 -9.51 -30.95
N PRO A 103 -6.19 -9.14 -31.83
CA PRO A 103 -5.08 -8.26 -31.47
C PRO A 103 -5.60 -6.84 -31.14
N PRO A 104 -4.99 -6.15 -30.18
CA PRO A 104 -5.27 -4.74 -29.93
C PRO A 104 -4.64 -3.84 -31.00
N SER A 105 -5.23 -2.66 -31.21
CA SER A 105 -4.66 -1.54 -31.96
C SER A 105 -4.49 -0.35 -31.03
N VAL A 106 -3.32 0.31 -31.07
CA VAL A 106 -3.11 1.58 -30.38
C VAL A 106 -3.92 2.68 -31.09
N VAL A 107 -4.63 3.49 -30.31
CA VAL A 107 -5.45 4.60 -30.80
C VAL A 107 -5.00 5.96 -30.27
N ALA A 108 -4.17 5.99 -29.22
CA ALA A 108 -3.47 7.19 -28.74
C ALA A 108 -2.14 6.78 -28.05
N GLU A 109 -1.03 7.49 -28.31
CA GLU A 109 0.31 7.11 -27.83
C GLU A 109 1.29 8.28 -27.59
N ARG A 110 0.80 9.42 -27.10
CA ARG A 110 1.68 10.48 -26.59
C ARG A 110 2.38 9.98 -25.33
N HIS A 111 3.70 10.15 -25.25
CA HIS A 111 4.50 9.81 -24.06
C HIS A 111 3.96 10.51 -22.80
N SER A 112 3.09 9.81 -22.07
CA SER A 112 2.38 10.29 -20.90
C SER A 112 1.76 9.12 -20.15
N GLN A 113 0.89 9.40 -19.18
CA GLN A 113 -0.03 8.45 -18.59
C GLN A 113 -1.46 8.71 -19.08
N TYR A 114 -2.29 7.69 -19.08
CA TYR A 114 -3.68 7.74 -19.54
C TYR A 114 -4.62 7.14 -18.50
N GLY A 115 -5.86 7.62 -18.46
CA GLY A 115 -6.90 7.11 -17.59
C GLY A 115 -8.24 7.80 -17.81
N SER A 116 -9.23 7.48 -16.96
CA SER A 116 -10.56 8.10 -16.97
C SER A 116 -11.24 8.04 -18.33
N LEU A 117 -11.24 6.86 -18.94
CA LEU A 117 -11.83 6.62 -20.26
C LEU A 117 -13.37 6.68 -20.15
N ALA A 118 -14.01 7.21 -21.19
CA ALA A 118 -15.46 7.25 -21.31
C ALA A 118 -15.90 7.19 -22.78
N LEU A 119 -17.05 6.59 -23.07
CA LEU A 119 -17.62 6.55 -24.42
C LEU A 119 -18.84 7.45 -24.54
N GLY A 120 -18.90 8.20 -25.63
CA GLY A 120 -20.04 9.01 -26.03
C GLY A 120 -21.07 8.23 -26.83
N PRO A 121 -22.32 8.72 -26.93
CA PRO A 121 -23.40 8.05 -27.67
C PRO A 121 -23.10 7.81 -29.16
N ASP A 122 -22.24 8.62 -29.76
CA ASP A 122 -21.80 8.50 -31.15
C ASP A 122 -20.59 7.58 -31.33
N GLY A 123 -20.03 7.05 -30.24
CA GLY A 123 -18.80 6.26 -30.21
C GLY A 123 -17.52 7.10 -30.19
N THR A 124 -17.61 8.40 -29.89
CA THR A 124 -16.45 9.23 -29.54
C THR A 124 -15.88 8.78 -28.20
N LEU A 125 -14.57 8.57 -28.13
CA LEU A 125 -13.89 8.23 -26.88
C LEU A 125 -13.40 9.50 -26.20
N ALA A 126 -13.57 9.63 -24.88
CA ALA A 126 -12.87 10.60 -24.06
C ALA A 126 -11.88 9.90 -23.14
N PHE A 127 -10.78 10.56 -22.83
CA PHE A 127 -9.80 10.12 -21.84
C PHE A 127 -9.03 11.30 -21.28
N VAL A 128 -8.37 11.08 -20.16
CA VAL A 128 -7.45 12.04 -19.55
C VAL A 128 -6.02 11.56 -19.79
N ARG A 129 -5.13 12.49 -20.15
CA ARG A 129 -3.69 12.23 -20.27
C ARG A 129 -2.85 13.30 -19.58
N GLY A 130 -1.70 12.94 -19.04
CA GLY A 130 -0.74 13.92 -18.48
C GLY A 130 -0.18 14.84 -19.58
N LYS A 131 0.24 16.05 -19.22
CA LYS A 131 0.73 17.04 -20.19
C LYS A 131 2.18 16.78 -20.62
N SER A 132 3.14 17.29 -19.86
CA SER A 132 4.56 17.21 -20.19
C SER A 132 5.43 16.81 -19.03
N HIS A 133 4.92 16.70 -17.80
CA HIS A 133 5.79 16.54 -16.63
C HIS A 133 6.60 15.24 -16.68
N LEU A 134 6.01 14.12 -17.11
CA LEU A 134 6.79 12.91 -17.44
C LEU A 134 7.88 13.14 -18.51
N ALA A 135 7.56 13.84 -19.61
CA ALA A 135 8.50 14.14 -20.68
C ALA A 135 9.64 15.09 -20.23
N ASP A 136 9.36 15.94 -19.25
CA ASP A 136 10.31 16.88 -18.63
C ASP A 136 11.16 16.22 -17.53
N GLY A 137 11.05 14.90 -17.37
CA GLY A 137 11.82 14.13 -16.39
C GLY A 137 11.17 14.08 -15.01
N GLY A 138 9.88 14.41 -14.89
CA GLY A 138 9.03 14.20 -13.72
C GLY A 138 8.80 12.71 -13.42
N ARG A 139 8.09 12.43 -12.33
CA ARG A 139 7.67 11.06 -11.98
C ARG A 139 6.17 10.88 -12.20
N LEU A 140 5.74 9.67 -12.55
CA LEU A 140 4.37 9.30 -12.88
C LEU A 140 3.37 9.72 -11.79
N GLU A 141 3.71 9.44 -10.55
CA GLU A 141 2.91 9.68 -9.35
C GLU A 141 2.82 11.16 -8.94
N THR A 142 3.63 12.02 -9.54
CA THR A 142 3.72 13.45 -9.20
C THR A 142 3.16 14.39 -10.27
N GLU A 143 2.59 13.85 -11.35
CA GLU A 143 1.92 14.66 -12.39
C GLU A 143 0.67 15.33 -11.79
N GLU A 144 0.51 16.64 -11.96
CA GLU A 144 -0.68 17.38 -11.51
C GLU A 144 -1.52 17.91 -12.67
N GLU A 145 -0.89 18.11 -13.83
CA GLU A 145 -1.51 18.76 -14.98
C GLU A 145 -1.86 17.76 -16.07
N PHE A 146 -3.16 17.70 -16.38
CA PHE A 146 -3.70 16.78 -17.36
C PHE A 146 -4.51 17.52 -18.43
N GLU A 147 -4.69 16.86 -19.57
CA GLU A 147 -5.59 17.23 -20.64
C GLU A 147 -6.75 16.22 -20.69
N LEU A 148 -7.98 16.70 -20.71
CA LEU A 148 -9.14 15.93 -21.15
C LEU A 148 -9.20 16.00 -22.67
N VAL A 149 -9.18 14.84 -23.32
CA VAL A 149 -9.10 14.70 -24.78
C VAL A 149 -10.27 13.88 -25.28
N THR A 150 -10.86 14.29 -26.40
CA THR A 150 -11.79 13.47 -27.18
C THR A 150 -11.11 12.94 -28.43
N LEU A 151 -11.40 11.69 -28.77
CA LEU A 151 -10.93 10.98 -29.95
C LEU A 151 -12.14 10.58 -30.80
N GLY A 152 -12.28 11.24 -31.95
CA GLY A 152 -13.30 10.92 -32.93
C GLY A 152 -13.06 9.57 -33.63
N GLN A 153 -14.09 9.02 -34.26
CA GLN A 153 -13.98 7.75 -35.00
C GLN A 153 -13.04 7.81 -36.22
N ASP A 154 -12.77 9.01 -36.71
CA ASP A 154 -11.80 9.29 -37.78
C ASP A 154 -10.34 9.31 -37.26
N GLY A 155 -10.14 9.19 -35.94
CA GLY A 155 -8.84 9.24 -35.29
C GLY A 155 -8.39 10.66 -34.90
N THR A 156 -9.26 11.67 -35.03
CA THR A 156 -8.92 13.04 -34.66
C THR A 156 -8.97 13.22 -33.15
N GLU A 157 -7.83 13.62 -32.56
CA GLU A 157 -7.76 14.04 -31.16
C GLU A 157 -8.04 15.54 -31.01
N GLU A 158 -8.92 15.90 -30.07
CA GLU A 158 -9.20 17.28 -29.68
C GLU A 158 -9.02 17.44 -28.17
N VAL A 159 -8.17 18.39 -27.76
CA VAL A 159 -8.05 18.76 -26.35
C VAL A 159 -9.28 19.58 -25.97
N VAL A 160 -10.13 18.98 -25.14
CA VAL A 160 -11.37 19.61 -24.67
C VAL A 160 -11.04 20.67 -23.63
N THR A 161 -10.25 20.30 -22.61
CA THR A 161 -9.88 21.22 -21.54
C THR A 161 -8.74 20.69 -20.66
N ASP A 162 -8.15 21.58 -19.87
CA ASP A 162 -7.18 21.21 -18.83
C ASP A 162 -7.89 20.68 -17.57
N VAL A 163 -7.31 19.67 -16.95
CA VAL A 163 -7.78 19.07 -15.70
C VAL A 163 -6.63 19.09 -14.70
N THR A 164 -6.89 19.56 -13.49
CA THR A 164 -5.93 19.46 -12.39
C THR A 164 -6.30 18.27 -11.51
N MET A 165 -5.33 17.41 -11.28
CA MET A 165 -5.43 16.29 -10.34
C MET A 165 -4.36 16.47 -9.27
N THR A 166 -4.59 15.89 -8.09
CA THR A 166 -3.59 15.92 -7.03
C THR A 166 -2.77 14.64 -7.02
N PRO A 167 -1.43 14.73 -6.84
CA PRO A 167 -0.56 13.58 -6.59
C PRO A 167 -0.94 12.81 -5.32
N ASN A 168 -1.60 13.47 -4.36
CA ASN A 168 -2.03 12.82 -3.14
C ASN A 168 -3.31 12.01 -3.36
N THR A 169 -3.13 10.74 -3.74
CA THR A 169 -4.22 9.79 -4.01
C THR A 169 -4.90 9.26 -2.74
N GLN A 170 -4.46 9.64 -1.53
CA GLN A 170 -5.11 9.16 -0.31
C GLN A 170 -6.54 9.70 -0.17
N GLY A 171 -7.51 8.80 -0.20
CA GLY A 171 -8.93 9.14 -0.19
C GLY A 171 -9.35 9.92 -1.44
N ARG A 172 -8.65 9.77 -2.58
CA ARG A 172 -9.00 10.46 -3.83
C ARG A 172 -8.92 9.51 -5.00
N HIS A 173 -9.99 9.49 -5.79
CA HIS A 173 -10.09 8.68 -7.00
C HIS A 173 -9.65 9.48 -8.23
N PRO A 174 -9.30 8.79 -9.35
CA PRO A 174 -9.17 9.44 -10.64
C PRO A 174 -10.42 10.25 -10.96
N VAL A 175 -10.24 11.28 -11.79
CA VAL A 175 -11.37 12.07 -12.26
C VAL A 175 -12.37 11.17 -12.99
N ASP A 176 -13.66 11.32 -12.73
CA ASP A 176 -14.70 10.70 -13.53
C ASP A 176 -14.93 11.53 -14.79
N VAL A 177 -15.13 10.87 -15.92
CA VAL A 177 -15.48 11.48 -17.21
C VAL A 177 -16.71 10.77 -17.75
N ARG A 178 -17.71 11.52 -18.20
CA ARG A 178 -18.97 10.99 -18.74
C ARG A 178 -19.48 11.86 -19.88
N PHE A 179 -20.21 11.23 -20.80
CA PHE A 179 -21.02 11.95 -21.78
C PHE A 179 -22.48 11.97 -21.33
N GLY A 180 -23.12 13.13 -21.41
CA GLY A 180 -24.57 13.22 -21.29
C GLY A 180 -25.28 12.71 -22.56
N PRO A 181 -26.59 12.41 -22.49
CA PRO A 181 -27.40 12.04 -23.65
C PRO A 181 -27.34 13.06 -24.80
N GLU A 182 -27.05 14.32 -24.49
CA GLU A 182 -26.86 15.41 -25.43
C GLU A 182 -25.46 15.46 -26.08
N GLY A 183 -24.57 14.54 -25.73
CA GLY A 183 -23.19 14.47 -26.23
C GLY A 183 -22.20 15.42 -25.55
N ARG A 184 -22.61 16.15 -24.51
CA ARG A 184 -21.70 17.03 -23.73
C ARG A 184 -20.87 16.22 -22.74
N VAL A 185 -19.66 16.70 -22.48
CA VAL A 185 -18.74 16.08 -21.52
C VAL A 185 -18.92 16.68 -20.13
N TYR A 186 -19.12 15.78 -19.17
CA TYR A 186 -19.13 16.03 -17.73
C TYR A 186 -17.90 15.39 -17.12
N TYR A 187 -17.28 16.06 -16.17
CA TYR A 187 -16.09 15.52 -15.50
C TYR A 187 -15.95 16.06 -14.09
N THR A 188 -15.22 15.32 -13.24
CA THR A 188 -14.84 15.81 -11.91
C THR A 188 -13.43 16.39 -11.91
N GLU A 189 -13.14 17.32 -11.01
CA GLU A 189 -11.76 17.74 -10.71
C GLU A 189 -11.63 18.21 -9.26
N PHE A 190 -10.42 18.28 -8.74
CA PHE A 190 -10.18 18.83 -7.41
C PHE A 190 -9.79 20.31 -7.51
N VAL A 191 -10.59 21.19 -6.92
CA VAL A 191 -10.31 22.63 -6.84
C VAL A 191 -10.11 23.00 -5.37
N ALA A 192 -8.88 23.34 -4.99
CA ALA A 192 -8.51 23.59 -3.60
C ALA A 192 -8.99 22.48 -2.65
N ASP A 193 -8.72 21.22 -3.02
CA ASP A 193 -9.12 19.98 -2.32
C ASP A 193 -10.64 19.69 -2.23
N THR A 194 -11.47 20.54 -2.82
CA THR A 194 -12.90 20.25 -3.01
C THR A 194 -13.10 19.50 -4.31
N LEU A 195 -13.75 18.33 -4.25
CA LEU A 195 -14.16 17.63 -5.47
C LEU A 195 -15.32 18.41 -6.09
N VAL A 196 -15.20 18.76 -7.37
CA VAL A 196 -16.25 19.47 -8.11
C VAL A 196 -16.66 18.68 -9.33
N LEU A 197 -17.96 18.66 -9.62
CA LEU A 197 -18.50 18.16 -10.88
C LEU A 197 -18.70 19.34 -11.83
N ARG A 198 -18.20 19.21 -13.06
CA ARG A 198 -18.23 20.24 -14.09
C ARG A 198 -18.79 19.71 -15.39
N ARG A 199 -19.30 20.65 -16.19
CA ARG A 199 -19.66 20.46 -17.60
C ARG A 199 -18.79 21.37 -18.45
N VAL A 200 -18.29 20.83 -19.55
CA VAL A 200 -17.63 21.62 -20.59
C VAL A 200 -18.69 22.15 -21.56
N GLU A 201 -18.66 23.45 -21.84
CA GLU A 201 -19.54 24.04 -22.86
C GLU A 201 -19.01 23.74 -24.27
N SER A 202 -19.83 23.96 -25.30
CA SER A 202 -19.53 23.58 -26.69
C SER A 202 -18.30 24.27 -27.30
N ASP A 203 -17.72 25.28 -26.63
CA ASP A 203 -16.51 25.97 -27.08
C ASP A 203 -15.22 25.46 -26.41
N GLY A 204 -15.30 24.47 -25.53
CA GLY A 204 -14.15 23.88 -24.81
C GLY A 204 -13.51 24.80 -23.76
N ALA A 205 -13.71 26.11 -23.88
CA ALA A 205 -13.09 27.12 -23.03
C ALA A 205 -13.89 27.41 -21.76
N HIS A 206 -15.23 27.34 -21.83
CA HIS A 206 -16.08 27.63 -20.67
C HIS A 206 -16.41 26.36 -19.89
N LYS A 207 -16.19 26.45 -18.56
CA LYS A 207 -16.45 25.38 -17.59
C LYS A 207 -17.53 25.83 -16.62
N THR A 208 -18.62 25.09 -16.54
CA THR A 208 -19.68 25.34 -15.55
C THR A 208 -19.50 24.38 -14.38
N THR A 209 -19.28 24.90 -13.18
CA THR A 209 -19.30 24.09 -11.95
C THR A 209 -20.74 23.82 -11.56
N LEU A 210 -21.11 22.53 -11.49
CA LEU A 210 -22.47 22.07 -11.21
C LEU A 210 -22.64 21.71 -9.75
N TYR A 211 -21.73 20.89 -9.22
CA TYR A 211 -21.76 20.43 -7.83
C TYR A 211 -20.39 20.59 -7.16
N ARG A 212 -20.42 20.74 -5.84
CA ARG A 212 -19.26 20.73 -4.95
C ARG A 212 -19.48 19.72 -3.84
N PHE A 213 -18.51 18.85 -3.65
CA PHE A 213 -18.46 17.84 -2.60
C PHE A 213 -17.27 18.17 -1.70
N PRO A 214 -17.47 18.90 -0.59
CA PRO A 214 -16.37 19.35 0.29
C PRO A 214 -15.46 18.20 0.73
N HIS A 215 -16.07 17.05 1.03
CA HIS A 215 -15.38 15.84 1.51
C HIS A 215 -15.35 14.73 0.46
N GLY A 216 -15.80 15.02 -0.77
CA GLY A 216 -15.88 14.04 -1.84
C GLY A 216 -14.50 13.48 -2.21
N GLU A 217 -14.47 12.16 -2.38
CA GLU A 217 -13.35 11.32 -2.83
C GLU A 217 -13.55 10.93 -4.30
N GLN A 218 -14.81 10.69 -4.70
CA GLN A 218 -15.27 10.28 -6.02
C GLN A 218 -16.69 10.82 -6.24
N ALA A 219 -17.08 11.11 -7.49
CA ALA A 219 -18.47 11.34 -7.88
C ALA A 219 -18.69 10.90 -9.34
N THR A 220 -19.86 10.34 -9.66
CA THR A 220 -20.23 9.91 -11.01
C THR A 220 -21.71 10.13 -11.30
N LEU A 221 -22.02 10.55 -12.53
CA LEU A 221 -23.38 10.87 -13.01
C LEU A 221 -24.08 9.65 -13.59
N SER A 222 -25.39 9.52 -13.35
CA SER A 222 -26.23 8.52 -14.03
C SER A 222 -26.32 8.82 -15.53
N PRO A 223 -26.46 7.78 -16.39
CA PRO A 223 -26.54 7.95 -17.84
C PRO A 223 -27.63 8.94 -18.31
N ASP A 224 -28.75 9.02 -17.60
CA ASP A 224 -29.88 9.90 -17.92
C ASP A 224 -29.79 11.29 -17.26
N LEU A 225 -28.67 11.58 -16.56
CA LEU A 225 -28.43 12.82 -15.81
C LEU A 225 -29.53 13.12 -14.77
N LYS A 226 -30.07 12.10 -14.10
CA LYS A 226 -31.02 12.32 -12.98
C LYS A 226 -30.40 12.14 -11.61
N TRP A 227 -29.29 11.43 -11.50
CA TRP A 227 -28.65 11.11 -10.22
C TRP A 227 -27.14 11.32 -10.28
N ILE A 228 -26.57 11.69 -9.14
CA ILE A 228 -25.13 11.64 -8.88
C ILE A 228 -24.92 10.66 -7.74
N ALA A 229 -24.02 9.70 -7.93
CA ALA A 229 -23.45 8.92 -6.83
C ALA A 229 -22.11 9.55 -6.43
N PHE A 230 -21.84 9.69 -5.13
CA PHE A 230 -20.57 10.25 -4.64
C PHE A 230 -20.13 9.54 -3.37
N ARG A 231 -18.82 9.56 -3.13
CA ARG A 231 -18.18 8.96 -1.95
C ARG A 231 -17.53 10.04 -1.11
N GLU A 232 -17.72 10.02 0.20
CA GLU A 232 -17.01 10.85 1.18
C GLU A 232 -16.69 10.01 2.42
N TYR A 233 -15.43 10.04 2.88
CA TYR A 233 -14.97 9.31 4.06
C TYR A 233 -15.32 7.82 4.05
N HIS A 234 -15.06 7.17 2.91
CA HIS A 234 -15.39 5.76 2.63
C HIS A 234 -16.88 5.40 2.53
N ARG A 235 -17.75 6.40 2.61
CA ARG A 235 -19.21 6.23 2.56
C ARG A 235 -19.77 6.75 1.25
N SER A 236 -20.59 5.95 0.60
CA SER A 236 -21.25 6.27 -0.66
C SER A 236 -22.66 6.81 -0.42
N TYR A 237 -23.03 7.79 -1.23
CA TYR A 237 -24.31 8.49 -1.20
C TYR A 237 -24.83 8.72 -2.62
N ILE A 238 -26.13 8.96 -2.75
CA ILE A 238 -26.76 9.49 -3.96
C ILE A 238 -27.43 10.85 -3.70
N THR A 239 -27.46 11.70 -4.73
CA THR A 239 -28.23 12.95 -4.75
C THR A 239 -28.89 13.09 -6.12
N PRO A 240 -30.10 13.68 -6.22
CA PRO A 240 -30.64 14.04 -7.53
C PRO A 240 -29.75 15.07 -8.22
N PHE A 241 -29.65 14.96 -9.54
CA PHE A 241 -28.99 15.94 -10.39
C PHE A 241 -30.00 17.02 -10.81
N GLU A 242 -29.81 18.23 -10.30
CA GLU A 242 -30.59 19.41 -10.62
C GLU A 242 -29.65 20.60 -10.90
N TRP A 243 -29.76 21.18 -12.09
CA TRP A 243 -29.05 22.42 -12.40
C TRP A 243 -30.00 23.63 -12.35
N ILE A 244 -29.86 24.43 -11.30
CA ILE A 244 -30.68 25.63 -11.06
C ILE A 244 -29.93 26.95 -11.35
N GLY A 245 -28.80 26.90 -12.06
CA GLY A 245 -28.03 28.08 -12.47
C GLY A 245 -26.90 28.51 -11.52
N ASN A 246 -26.75 27.85 -10.37
CA ASN A 246 -25.62 28.04 -9.44
C ASN A 246 -25.10 26.68 -8.95
N PRO A 247 -23.80 26.58 -8.57
CA PRO A 247 -23.24 25.35 -8.01
C PRO A 247 -24.01 24.89 -6.76
N VAL A 248 -24.40 23.62 -6.72
CA VAL A 248 -24.99 22.97 -5.55
C VAL A 248 -23.87 22.42 -4.66
N VAL A 249 -23.99 22.56 -3.35
CA VAL A 249 -23.06 21.96 -2.38
C VAL A 249 -23.78 20.79 -1.71
N VAL A 250 -23.14 19.62 -1.71
CA VAL A 250 -23.70 18.39 -1.10
C VAL A 250 -22.65 17.72 -0.21
N SER A 251 -23.06 17.30 0.98
CA SER A 251 -22.31 16.40 1.87
C SER A 251 -23.31 15.67 2.78
N GLY A 252 -23.28 14.34 2.75
CA GLY A 252 -24.14 13.50 3.57
C GLY A 252 -23.76 13.57 5.05
N LEU A 253 -22.47 13.53 5.37
CA LEU A 253 -21.98 13.59 6.75
C LEU A 253 -22.28 14.94 7.41
N ASP A 254 -22.20 16.04 6.65
CA ASP A 254 -22.50 17.38 7.18
C ASP A 254 -23.98 17.75 7.13
N GLY A 255 -24.85 16.89 6.56
CA GLY A 255 -26.27 17.19 6.37
C GLY A 255 -26.51 18.41 5.47
N VAL A 256 -25.64 18.63 4.47
CA VAL A 256 -25.73 19.75 3.52
C VAL A 256 -26.26 19.23 2.18
N GLY A 257 -27.34 19.84 1.70
CA GLY A 257 -28.03 19.35 0.49
C GLY A 257 -28.83 18.07 0.77
N PHE A 258 -29.39 17.48 -0.28
CA PHE A 258 -29.98 16.14 -0.19
C PHE A 258 -28.89 15.11 -0.47
N ALA A 259 -28.74 14.14 0.41
CA ALA A 259 -27.86 13.00 0.21
C ALA A 259 -28.50 11.79 0.90
N GLU A 260 -28.69 10.72 0.15
CA GLU A 260 -29.18 9.44 0.68
C GLU A 260 -28.03 8.44 0.74
N ARG A 261 -27.94 7.67 1.81
CA ARG A 261 -26.85 6.72 2.00
C ARG A 261 -27.10 5.49 1.12
N VAL A 262 -26.07 5.02 0.40
CA VAL A 262 -26.22 3.87 -0.51
C VAL A 262 -26.42 2.57 0.26
N ASP A 263 -25.46 2.25 1.13
CA ASP A 263 -25.43 1.01 1.91
C ASP A 263 -24.42 1.10 3.07
N ARG A 264 -24.34 0.05 3.90
CA ARG A 264 -23.24 -0.15 4.87
C ARG A 264 -22.09 -0.97 4.24
N MET A 265 -22.37 -1.70 3.17
CA MET A 265 -21.41 -2.48 2.39
C MET A 265 -20.70 -1.66 1.30
N ASP A 266 -20.20 -0.48 1.64
CA ASP A 266 -19.56 0.41 0.65
C ASP A 266 -18.31 -0.19 0.00
N GLY A 267 -18.11 0.21 -1.26
CA GLY A 267 -16.90 -0.07 -2.03
C GLY A 267 -16.25 1.21 -2.56
N SER A 268 -15.39 1.02 -3.54
CA SER A 268 -14.79 2.07 -4.36
C SER A 268 -15.25 1.95 -5.81
N PHE A 269 -14.72 2.75 -6.73
CA PHE A 269 -15.03 2.67 -8.17
C PHE A 269 -16.54 2.68 -8.50
N LEU A 270 -17.30 3.58 -7.89
CA LEU A 270 -18.74 3.73 -8.15
C LEU A 270 -19.02 3.85 -9.65
N ALA A 271 -19.95 3.05 -10.16
CA ALA A 271 -20.36 3.07 -11.56
C ALA A 271 -21.85 2.75 -11.72
N TRP A 272 -22.53 3.42 -12.64
CA TRP A 272 -23.93 3.12 -12.95
C TRP A 272 -24.05 1.94 -13.93
N SER A 273 -24.75 0.88 -13.52
CA SER A 273 -25.09 -0.27 -14.38
C SER A 273 -26.18 0.08 -15.40
N ASP A 274 -27.08 0.98 -15.00
CA ASP A 274 -28.15 1.57 -15.82
C ASP A 274 -28.53 2.96 -15.25
N GLU A 275 -29.61 3.56 -15.73
CA GLU A 275 -30.10 4.88 -15.28
C GLU A 275 -30.45 4.97 -13.79
N THR A 276 -30.68 3.84 -13.13
CA THR A 276 -31.24 3.75 -11.78
C THR A 276 -30.51 2.76 -10.86
N THR A 277 -29.57 1.98 -11.38
CA THR A 277 -28.81 0.97 -10.62
C THR A 277 -27.36 1.40 -10.49
N LEU A 278 -26.93 1.61 -9.24
CA LEU A 278 -25.53 1.87 -8.91
C LEU A 278 -24.82 0.54 -8.62
N SER A 279 -23.56 0.45 -9.04
CA SER A 279 -22.67 -0.69 -8.81
C SER A 279 -21.34 -0.26 -8.19
N TRP A 280 -20.75 -1.16 -7.41
CA TRP A 280 -19.42 -0.98 -6.83
C TRP A 280 -18.74 -2.33 -6.49
N PRO A 281 -17.43 -2.48 -6.73
CA PRO A 281 -16.67 -3.62 -6.22
C PRO A 281 -16.38 -3.51 -4.72
N ARG A 282 -16.36 -4.66 -4.05
CA ARG A 282 -15.76 -4.83 -2.72
C ARG A 282 -15.34 -6.29 -2.55
N GLY A 283 -14.03 -6.50 -2.35
CA GLY A 283 -13.44 -7.83 -2.47
C GLY A 283 -13.75 -8.45 -3.83
N GLY A 284 -13.92 -9.78 -3.87
CA GLY A 284 -14.25 -10.50 -5.11
C GLY A 284 -15.71 -10.41 -5.57
N MET A 285 -16.45 -9.37 -5.18
CA MET A 285 -17.87 -9.19 -5.48
C MET A 285 -18.13 -7.84 -6.13
N LEU A 286 -19.02 -7.81 -7.13
CA LEU A 286 -19.69 -6.59 -7.59
C LEU A 286 -21.05 -6.49 -6.90
N TYR A 287 -21.26 -5.41 -6.15
CA TYR A 287 -22.53 -5.10 -5.51
C TYR A 287 -23.34 -4.14 -6.37
N GLU A 288 -24.66 -4.33 -6.39
CA GLU A 288 -25.60 -3.49 -7.15
C GLU A 288 -26.84 -3.17 -6.31
N LYS A 289 -27.28 -1.91 -6.31
CA LYS A 289 -28.51 -1.48 -5.62
C LYS A 289 -29.23 -0.43 -6.47
N THR A 290 -30.55 -0.50 -6.52
CA THR A 290 -31.37 0.47 -7.26
C THR A 290 -31.60 1.72 -6.40
N VAL A 291 -31.77 2.88 -7.05
CA VAL A 291 -32.14 4.13 -6.41
C VAL A 291 -33.44 3.98 -5.61
N GLU A 292 -34.44 3.25 -6.14
CA GLU A 292 -35.69 2.97 -5.40
C GLU A 292 -35.40 2.25 -4.08
N ASN A 293 -34.54 1.23 -4.10
CA ASN A 293 -34.17 0.49 -2.89
C ASN A 293 -33.34 1.35 -1.93
N MET A 294 -32.46 2.23 -2.41
CA MET A 294 -31.72 3.16 -1.56
C MET A 294 -32.66 4.14 -0.85
N LEU A 295 -33.62 4.72 -1.57
CA LEU A 295 -34.59 5.68 -1.01
C LEU A 295 -35.62 5.04 -0.08
N ALA A 296 -35.81 3.72 -0.16
CA ALA A 296 -36.74 2.97 0.69
C ALA A 296 -36.09 2.38 1.95
N ASP A 297 -34.75 2.42 2.05
CA ASP A 297 -33.99 1.78 3.12
C ASP A 297 -33.81 2.71 4.33
N ASP A 298 -34.90 2.90 5.08
CA ASP A 298 -34.90 3.70 6.30
C ASP A 298 -33.95 3.08 7.34
N ASN A 299 -32.75 3.65 7.47
CA ASN A 299 -31.69 3.32 8.44
C ASN A 299 -30.76 2.14 8.11
N LEU A 300 -30.76 1.61 6.88
CA LEU A 300 -29.81 0.57 6.44
C LEU A 300 -29.74 -0.64 7.38
N THR A 301 -30.90 -1.11 7.82
CA THR A 301 -30.99 -2.25 8.73
C THR A 301 -30.82 -3.56 7.95
N ASP A 302 -30.41 -4.63 8.63
CA ASP A 302 -30.29 -5.97 8.01
C ASP A 302 -31.63 -6.51 7.44
N GLN A 303 -32.77 -5.88 7.77
CA GLN A 303 -34.10 -6.22 7.26
C GLN A 303 -34.50 -5.36 6.03
N GLY A 304 -33.74 -4.31 5.71
CA GLY A 304 -33.96 -3.43 4.57
C GLY A 304 -33.52 -4.06 3.24
N PRO A 305 -33.81 -3.39 2.10
CA PRO A 305 -33.37 -3.83 0.78
C PRO A 305 -31.85 -4.01 0.70
N GLN A 306 -31.39 -5.25 0.54
CA GLN A 306 -29.96 -5.57 0.43
C GLN A 306 -29.46 -5.40 -1.02
N PRO A 307 -28.17 -5.05 -1.21
CA PRO A 307 -27.58 -5.02 -2.55
C PRO A 307 -27.48 -6.44 -3.13
N VAL A 308 -27.62 -6.55 -4.44
CA VAL A 308 -27.36 -7.79 -5.19
C VAL A 308 -25.85 -7.95 -5.33
N ALA A 309 -25.32 -9.10 -4.93
CA ALA A 309 -23.89 -9.42 -5.05
C ALA A 309 -23.64 -10.41 -6.20
N THR A 310 -22.74 -10.06 -7.12
CA THR A 310 -22.25 -10.94 -8.20
C THR A 310 -20.80 -11.30 -7.94
N ASP A 311 -20.48 -12.60 -7.87
CA ASP A 311 -19.09 -13.06 -7.73
C ASP A 311 -18.33 -12.82 -9.04
N ILE A 312 -17.27 -12.02 -8.95
CA ILE A 312 -16.35 -11.68 -10.05
C ILE A 312 -14.92 -12.14 -9.76
N GLY A 313 -14.74 -12.99 -8.75
CA GLY A 313 -13.47 -13.40 -8.20
C GLY A 313 -12.57 -14.09 -9.22
N ILE A 314 -11.30 -13.70 -9.24
CA ILE A 314 -10.26 -14.37 -10.02
C ILE A 314 -9.36 -15.17 -9.09
N THR A 315 -9.14 -16.44 -9.43
CA THR A 315 -8.10 -17.26 -8.79
C THR A 315 -6.84 -17.29 -9.65
N PHE A 316 -5.68 -17.37 -9.00
CA PHE A 316 -4.39 -17.43 -9.66
C PHE A 316 -3.40 -18.31 -8.86
N PRO A 317 -2.43 -18.95 -9.53
CA PRO A 317 -1.40 -19.71 -8.83
C PRO A 317 -0.45 -18.79 -8.07
N VAL A 318 -0.14 -19.14 -6.82
CA VAL A 318 0.88 -18.46 -6.02
C VAL A 318 2.26 -18.80 -6.57
N ALA A 319 3.06 -17.78 -6.90
CA ALA A 319 4.41 -17.97 -7.39
C ALA A 319 5.29 -18.60 -6.32
N THR A 320 5.71 -19.84 -6.60
CA THR A 320 6.53 -20.65 -5.70
C THR A 320 7.71 -21.20 -6.48
N ALA A 321 8.93 -21.05 -5.95
CA ALA A 321 10.10 -21.69 -6.55
C ALA A 321 9.94 -23.22 -6.51
N THR A 322 10.45 -23.91 -7.52
CA THR A 322 10.42 -25.39 -7.61
C THR A 322 11.80 -26.01 -7.54
N THR A 323 12.82 -25.20 -7.28
CA THR A 323 14.22 -25.60 -7.25
C THR A 323 14.70 -25.90 -5.83
N THR A 324 15.81 -26.62 -5.74
CA THR A 324 16.53 -26.85 -4.48
C THR A 324 17.81 -26.02 -4.46
N LEU A 325 18.06 -25.32 -3.36
CA LEU A 325 19.29 -24.54 -3.12
C LEU A 325 20.05 -25.12 -1.93
N ALA A 326 21.38 -25.02 -1.97
CA ALA A 326 22.22 -25.29 -0.80
C ALA A 326 23.28 -24.20 -0.67
N PHE A 327 23.32 -23.52 0.47
CA PHE A 327 24.37 -22.58 0.84
C PHE A 327 25.30 -23.26 1.83
N THR A 328 26.51 -23.61 1.43
CA THR A 328 27.44 -24.42 2.24
C THR A 328 28.51 -23.57 2.92
N ASN A 329 29.03 -24.03 4.05
CA ASN A 329 30.18 -23.41 4.76
C ASN A 329 29.94 -21.97 5.28
N ALA A 330 28.70 -21.60 5.57
CA ALA A 330 28.35 -20.27 6.05
C ALA A 330 28.46 -20.14 7.57
N ARG A 331 28.66 -18.91 8.05
CA ARG A 331 28.15 -18.52 9.37
C ARG A 331 26.65 -18.31 9.28
N VAL A 332 25.83 -18.90 10.13
CA VAL A 332 24.36 -18.74 10.12
C VAL A 332 23.89 -18.16 11.43
N ILE A 333 23.37 -16.94 11.39
CA ILE A 333 22.68 -16.31 12.52
C ILE A 333 21.23 -16.79 12.47
N THR A 334 20.84 -17.73 13.32
CA THR A 334 19.55 -18.41 13.17
C THR A 334 18.36 -17.60 13.68
N MET A 335 18.57 -16.70 14.66
CA MET A 335 17.51 -16.10 15.50
C MET A 335 16.67 -17.10 16.29
N ASP A 336 17.07 -18.37 16.29
CA ASP A 336 16.55 -19.39 17.18
C ASP A 336 17.38 -19.33 18.48
N PRO A 337 16.76 -19.04 19.64
CA PRO A 337 17.48 -18.90 20.90
C PRO A 337 18.17 -20.20 21.34
N ASP A 338 17.69 -21.37 20.90
CA ASP A 338 18.26 -22.66 21.26
C ASP A 338 19.47 -23.02 20.39
N ARG A 339 19.55 -22.46 19.18
CA ARG A 339 20.62 -22.77 18.20
C ARG A 339 21.67 -21.68 18.07
N GLY A 340 21.30 -20.42 18.31
CA GLY A 340 22.21 -19.28 18.28
C GLY A 340 22.88 -19.08 16.90
N VAL A 341 24.19 -18.85 16.91
CA VAL A 341 25.01 -18.68 15.70
C VAL A 341 25.74 -19.98 15.39
N LEU A 342 25.59 -20.47 14.17
CA LEU A 342 26.27 -21.68 13.68
C LEU A 342 27.43 -21.30 12.78
N GLU A 343 28.58 -21.95 12.94
CA GLU A 343 29.77 -21.73 12.10
C GLU A 343 29.98 -22.91 11.14
N GLY A 344 30.39 -22.63 9.90
CA GLY A 344 30.63 -23.66 8.89
C GLY A 344 29.38 -24.49 8.52
N ALA A 345 28.19 -23.91 8.71
CA ALA A 345 26.93 -24.61 8.51
C ALA A 345 26.45 -24.55 7.05
N THR A 346 25.56 -25.48 6.72
CA THR A 346 24.83 -25.53 5.45
C THR A 346 23.37 -25.15 5.68
N VAL A 347 22.78 -24.37 4.78
CA VAL A 347 21.33 -24.10 4.70
C VAL A 347 20.80 -24.67 3.40
N ILE A 348 19.79 -25.54 3.48
CA ILE A 348 19.12 -26.18 2.34
C ILE A 348 17.71 -25.60 2.23
N VAL A 349 17.35 -25.21 1.01
CA VAL A 349 16.03 -24.69 0.65
C VAL A 349 15.43 -25.60 -0.41
N GLU A 350 14.22 -26.08 -0.19
CA GLU A 350 13.44 -26.83 -1.17
C GLU A 350 12.18 -26.03 -1.52
N GLY A 351 12.07 -25.66 -2.79
CA GLY A 351 11.03 -24.74 -3.25
C GLY A 351 11.14 -23.41 -2.51
N ASN A 352 10.12 -23.06 -1.72
CA ASN A 352 10.07 -21.81 -0.95
C ASN A 352 10.33 -22.00 0.56
N ARG A 353 10.75 -23.17 1.04
CA ARG A 353 10.93 -23.46 2.48
C ARG A 353 12.34 -23.94 2.81
N ILE A 354 12.77 -23.64 4.02
CA ILE A 354 14.02 -24.15 4.58
C ILE A 354 13.79 -25.62 4.96
N SER A 355 14.50 -26.54 4.30
CA SER A 355 14.41 -27.98 4.56
C SER A 355 15.51 -28.48 5.49
N GLY A 356 16.64 -27.76 5.58
CA GLY A 356 17.75 -28.13 6.45
C GLY A 356 18.62 -26.94 6.84
N VAL A 357 19.13 -26.97 8.07
CA VAL A 357 20.13 -26.00 8.56
C VAL A 357 21.00 -26.69 9.61
N GLY A 358 22.33 -26.68 9.45
CA GLY A 358 23.23 -27.34 10.39
C GLY A 358 24.60 -27.68 9.79
N ALA A 359 25.48 -28.25 10.61
CA ALA A 359 26.76 -28.81 10.14
C ALA A 359 26.54 -30.18 9.46
N ASP A 360 27.44 -30.53 8.54
CA ASP A 360 27.52 -31.86 7.90
C ASP A 360 26.21 -32.37 7.27
N LEU A 361 25.40 -31.48 6.70
CA LEU A 361 24.19 -31.87 5.97
C LEU A 361 24.53 -32.43 4.58
N ASP A 362 23.89 -33.55 4.23
CA ASP A 362 23.93 -34.08 2.87
C ASP A 362 23.17 -33.14 1.93
N VAL A 363 23.88 -32.60 0.93
CA VAL A 363 23.30 -31.74 -0.10
C VAL A 363 22.48 -32.60 -1.07
N PRO A 364 21.17 -32.32 -1.29
CA PRO A 364 20.34 -33.10 -2.20
C PRO A 364 20.88 -33.09 -3.64
N GLU A 365 20.71 -34.22 -4.34
CA GLU A 365 21.07 -34.32 -5.76
C GLU A 365 20.28 -33.30 -6.60
N GLY A 366 20.97 -32.57 -7.47
CA GLY A 366 20.36 -31.53 -8.32
C GLY A 366 20.18 -30.17 -7.66
N ALA A 367 20.58 -30.00 -6.40
CA ALA A 367 20.57 -28.69 -5.74
C ALA A 367 21.56 -27.71 -6.40
N GLN A 368 21.16 -26.46 -6.54
CA GLN A 368 22.08 -25.37 -6.87
C GLN A 368 22.90 -25.03 -5.62
N VAL A 369 24.20 -25.33 -5.69
CA VAL A 369 25.13 -25.09 -4.58
C VAL A 369 25.75 -23.70 -4.69
N PHE A 370 25.72 -22.95 -3.59
CA PHE A 370 26.43 -21.70 -3.38
C PHE A 370 27.44 -21.91 -2.25
N ASP A 371 28.74 -21.81 -2.57
CA ASP A 371 29.78 -21.80 -1.53
C ASP A 371 29.73 -20.46 -0.79
N ALA A 372 29.33 -20.51 0.46
CA ALA A 372 29.22 -19.36 1.36
C ALA A 372 30.38 -19.31 2.36
N THR A 373 31.52 -19.93 2.04
CA THR A 373 32.75 -19.79 2.83
C THR A 373 33.08 -18.32 3.06
N GLY A 374 33.28 -17.94 4.32
CA GLY A 374 33.56 -16.56 4.73
C GLY A 374 32.36 -15.61 4.73
N HIS A 375 31.19 -16.06 4.28
CA HIS A 375 29.95 -15.28 4.28
C HIS A 375 29.12 -15.56 5.54
N THR A 376 28.23 -14.62 5.86
CA THR A 376 27.23 -14.76 6.93
C THR A 376 25.83 -14.82 6.33
N ILE A 377 25.00 -15.74 6.80
CA ILE A 377 23.58 -15.86 6.47
C ILE A 377 22.77 -15.43 7.69
N MET A 378 21.77 -14.58 7.46
CA MET A 378 20.76 -14.21 8.46
C MET A 378 19.36 -14.33 7.84
N PRO A 379 18.28 -14.32 8.64
CA PRO A 379 16.93 -14.22 8.10
C PRO A 379 16.76 -12.92 7.30
N GLY A 380 15.88 -12.94 6.32
CA GLY A 380 15.38 -11.74 5.67
C GLY A 380 14.85 -10.74 6.70
N MET A 381 15.18 -9.47 6.53
CA MET A 381 14.68 -8.42 7.42
C MET A 381 13.17 -8.23 7.22
N VAL A 382 12.48 -7.98 8.33
CA VAL A 382 11.07 -7.60 8.38
C VAL A 382 11.03 -6.12 8.74
N ASP A 383 10.72 -5.28 7.76
CA ASP A 383 10.46 -3.87 8.01
C ASP A 383 9.06 -3.73 8.62
N ALA A 384 9.00 -3.54 9.94
CA ALA A 384 7.75 -3.53 10.69
C ALA A 384 6.94 -2.23 10.52
N HIS A 385 7.53 -1.21 9.90
CA HIS A 385 6.90 0.07 9.58
C HIS A 385 7.55 0.64 8.31
N ALA A 386 7.05 0.26 7.15
CA ALA A 386 7.57 0.68 5.86
C ALA A 386 6.66 1.73 5.19
N HIS A 387 7.25 2.63 4.40
CA HIS A 387 6.58 3.31 3.28
C HIS A 387 7.49 3.16 2.04
N PRO A 388 7.26 2.18 1.15
CA PRO A 388 8.21 1.76 0.13
C PRO A 388 8.19 2.65 -1.13
N ASP A 389 7.83 3.94 -1.02
CA ASP A 389 7.76 4.92 -2.13
C ASP A 389 7.15 4.32 -3.40
N ALA A 390 5.97 3.73 -3.24
CA ALA A 390 5.28 2.96 -4.26
C ALA A 390 3.89 3.54 -4.53
N ALA A 391 3.77 4.85 -4.64
CA ALA A 391 2.49 5.53 -4.84
C ALA A 391 1.91 5.22 -6.23
N ALA A 392 0.58 5.10 -6.32
CA ALA A 392 -0.11 5.02 -7.60
C ALA A 392 -0.18 6.41 -8.24
N SER A 393 -0.25 6.45 -9.57
CA SER A 393 -0.47 7.71 -10.28
C SER A 393 -1.85 8.31 -9.99
N PRO A 394 -2.09 9.60 -10.31
CA PRO A 394 -3.42 10.19 -10.21
C PRO A 394 -4.48 9.46 -11.06
N THR A 395 -4.08 8.78 -12.14
CA THR A 395 -4.96 7.93 -12.95
C THR A 395 -5.02 6.47 -12.45
N LEU A 396 -4.44 6.19 -11.28
CA LEU A 396 -4.25 4.87 -10.67
C LEU A 396 -3.46 3.87 -11.55
N VAL A 397 -2.60 4.36 -12.43
CA VAL A 397 -1.60 3.52 -13.10
C VAL A 397 -0.47 3.25 -12.11
N VAL A 398 0.02 2.02 -12.10
CA VAL A 398 1.14 1.57 -11.25
C VAL A 398 2.27 1.07 -12.16
N GLU A 399 3.51 1.45 -11.89
CA GLU A 399 4.65 1.06 -12.74
C GLU A 399 4.95 -0.45 -12.70
N GLN A 400 5.64 -0.96 -13.72
CA GLN A 400 6.07 -2.37 -13.76
C GLN A 400 7.13 -2.66 -12.71
N ARG A 401 7.90 -1.65 -12.32
CA ARG A 401 8.97 -1.76 -11.35
C ARG A 401 8.90 -0.62 -10.34
N LEU A 402 8.54 -0.99 -9.11
CA LEU A 402 8.43 -0.06 -7.99
C LEU A 402 9.80 0.11 -7.31
N PRO A 403 10.41 1.32 -7.37
CA PRO A 403 11.80 1.51 -6.95
C PRO A 403 12.02 1.25 -5.46
N GLY A 404 11.15 1.71 -4.56
CA GLY A 404 11.35 1.46 -3.13
C GLY A 404 11.12 0.01 -2.71
N ILE A 405 10.17 -0.70 -3.33
CA ILE A 405 9.97 -2.16 -3.17
C ILE A 405 11.24 -2.93 -3.56
N LEU A 406 11.79 -2.65 -4.75
CA LEU A 406 13.01 -3.32 -5.24
C LEU A 406 14.26 -2.87 -4.48
N ALA A 407 14.32 -1.62 -4.04
CA ALA A 407 15.41 -1.12 -3.19
C ALA A 407 15.42 -1.86 -1.86
N GLY A 408 14.27 -2.02 -1.20
CA GLY A 408 14.17 -2.81 0.03
C GLY A 408 14.63 -4.25 -0.18
N LEU A 409 14.20 -4.90 -1.26
CA LEU A 409 14.67 -6.26 -1.61
C LEU A 409 16.19 -6.29 -1.77
N ALA A 410 16.79 -5.37 -2.53
CA ALA A 410 18.24 -5.30 -2.69
C ALA A 410 18.97 -5.02 -1.37
N HIS A 411 18.33 -4.32 -0.43
CA HIS A 411 18.82 -4.04 0.92
C HIS A 411 18.46 -5.14 1.94
N GLY A 412 18.00 -6.32 1.51
CA GLY A 412 17.82 -7.47 2.40
C GLY A 412 16.52 -7.49 3.18
N VAL A 413 15.59 -6.57 2.88
CA VAL A 413 14.22 -6.61 3.38
C VAL A 413 13.44 -7.60 2.52
N THR A 414 12.91 -8.67 3.13
CA THR A 414 12.11 -9.68 2.42
C THR A 414 10.63 -9.63 2.77
N THR A 415 10.27 -8.85 3.81
CA THR A 415 8.88 -8.54 4.17
C THR A 415 8.77 -7.08 4.61
N MET A 416 7.77 -6.38 4.11
CA MET A 416 7.42 -5.01 4.46
C MET A 416 6.00 -4.96 5.00
N VAL A 417 5.80 -4.21 6.08
CA VAL A 417 4.47 -3.84 6.57
C VAL A 417 4.24 -2.37 6.26
N GLU A 418 3.47 -2.10 5.21
CA GLU A 418 3.07 -0.75 4.78
C GLU A 418 2.02 -0.19 5.74
N LEU A 419 2.36 0.91 6.41
CA LEU A 419 1.53 1.55 7.44
C LEU A 419 0.93 2.89 7.00
N TYR A 420 0.96 3.21 5.71
CA TYR A 420 0.47 4.45 5.12
C TYR A 420 0.02 4.28 3.66
N GLY A 421 -0.69 3.18 3.42
CA GLY A 421 -1.11 2.69 2.11
C GLY A 421 -2.39 3.29 1.55
N THR A 422 -2.95 2.60 0.54
CA THR A 422 -4.33 2.78 0.04
C THR A 422 -4.93 1.44 -0.40
N GLU A 423 -6.25 1.31 -0.26
CA GLU A 423 -7.00 0.12 -0.65
C GLU A 423 -7.06 -0.07 -2.18
N GLU A 424 -6.94 1.01 -2.96
CA GLU A 424 -6.96 0.93 -4.43
C GLU A 424 -5.63 0.45 -5.04
N LYS A 425 -4.56 0.37 -4.25
CA LYS A 425 -3.21 0.09 -4.73
C LYS A 425 -2.58 -1.11 -4.07
N ASP A 426 -2.61 -1.18 -2.74
CA ASP A 426 -1.80 -2.17 -2.03
C ASP A 426 -2.29 -3.60 -2.23
N PRO A 427 -3.61 -3.89 -2.21
CA PRO A 427 -4.11 -5.20 -2.59
C PRO A 427 -3.69 -5.59 -4.01
N TRP A 428 -3.66 -4.63 -4.94
CA TRP A 428 -3.19 -4.86 -6.31
C TRP A 428 -1.70 -5.22 -6.36
N VAL A 429 -0.84 -4.46 -5.64
CA VAL A 429 0.60 -4.76 -5.56
C VAL A 429 0.86 -6.11 -4.89
N LEU A 430 0.09 -6.45 -3.85
CA LEU A 430 0.15 -7.73 -3.17
C LEU A 430 -0.18 -8.88 -4.12
N ASP A 431 -1.25 -8.76 -4.91
CA ASP A 431 -1.63 -9.75 -5.93
C ASP A 431 -0.53 -9.92 -6.99
N MET A 432 0.09 -8.83 -7.44
CA MET A 432 1.18 -8.84 -8.42
C MET A 432 2.45 -9.52 -7.89
N ILE A 433 2.82 -9.28 -6.62
CA ILE A 433 3.97 -9.93 -5.97
C ILE A 433 3.67 -11.41 -5.69
N THR A 434 2.44 -11.74 -5.28
CA THR A 434 2.03 -13.10 -4.93
C THR A 434 1.92 -13.99 -6.16
N SER A 435 1.44 -13.46 -7.30
CA SER A 435 1.38 -14.14 -8.59
C SER A 435 2.75 -14.25 -9.29
N GLY A 436 3.77 -13.53 -8.80
CA GLY A 436 5.10 -13.47 -9.41
C GLY A 436 5.17 -12.62 -10.69
N LYS A 437 4.11 -11.85 -10.99
CA LYS A 437 4.13 -10.82 -12.06
C LYS A 437 5.03 -9.64 -11.69
N MET A 438 5.25 -9.38 -10.40
CA MET A 438 6.18 -8.38 -9.88
C MET A 438 7.16 -9.03 -8.89
N ASP A 439 8.44 -8.66 -8.98
CA ASP A 439 9.46 -9.05 -8.01
C ASP A 439 9.49 -8.05 -6.84
N GLY A 440 9.60 -8.55 -5.60
CA GLY A 440 9.65 -7.70 -4.41
C GLY A 440 9.58 -8.49 -3.08
N PRO A 441 9.76 -7.81 -1.94
CA PRO A 441 9.47 -8.34 -0.61
C PRO A 441 7.99 -8.72 -0.51
N ARG A 442 7.62 -9.60 0.44
CA ARG A 442 6.21 -9.76 0.79
C ARG A 442 5.68 -8.44 1.34
N LEU A 443 4.45 -8.10 0.99
CA LEU A 443 3.79 -6.89 1.43
C LEU A 443 2.60 -7.26 2.32
N LEU A 444 2.56 -6.70 3.51
CA LEU A 444 1.33 -6.51 4.28
C LEU A 444 1.01 -5.01 4.22
N SER A 445 -0.25 -4.64 4.19
CA SER A 445 -0.67 -3.24 4.20
C SER A 445 -1.80 -3.03 5.21
N VAL A 446 -1.90 -1.80 5.72
CA VAL A 446 -3.05 -1.31 6.48
C VAL A 446 -4.13 -0.64 5.62
N GLY A 447 -3.92 -0.56 4.30
CA GLY A 447 -4.70 0.32 3.44
C GLY A 447 -4.53 1.78 3.84
N ALA A 448 -5.58 2.59 3.66
CA ALA A 448 -5.56 3.96 4.15
C ALA A 448 -5.65 3.97 5.69
N PRO A 449 -4.75 4.68 6.40
CA PRO A 449 -4.85 4.83 7.86
C PRO A 449 -6.20 5.41 8.28
N MET A 450 -6.70 4.99 9.44
CA MET A 450 -7.98 5.44 9.97
C MET A 450 -7.77 6.71 10.78
N TYR A 451 -7.98 7.86 10.13
CA TYR A 451 -7.81 9.16 10.79
C TYR A 451 -8.99 9.49 11.69
N GLY A 452 -8.73 9.68 12.98
CA GLY A 452 -9.77 10.11 13.94
C GLY A 452 -9.93 11.63 14.06
N LEU A 453 -8.97 12.43 13.59
CA LEU A 453 -9.05 13.90 13.67
C LEU A 453 -9.68 14.50 12.40
N ARG A 454 -10.90 15.01 12.53
CA ARG A 454 -11.59 15.72 11.46
C ARG A 454 -10.83 16.97 11.01
N GLY A 455 -10.69 17.17 9.69
CA GLY A 455 -10.02 18.33 9.08
C GLY A 455 -8.49 18.22 9.02
N PHE A 456 -7.90 17.24 9.69
CA PHE A 456 -6.49 16.88 9.53
C PHE A 456 -6.39 15.80 8.45
N ARG A 457 -5.75 16.12 7.31
CA ARG A 457 -5.79 15.33 6.07
C ARG A 457 -7.24 14.98 5.68
N PRO A 458 -8.02 15.97 5.20
CA PRO A 458 -9.47 15.91 5.24
C PRO A 458 -10.05 14.63 4.65
N LYS A 459 -9.57 14.13 3.49
CA LYS A 459 -10.14 12.96 2.79
C LYS A 459 -9.90 11.60 3.45
N THR A 460 -8.99 11.51 4.43
CA THR A 460 -8.69 10.24 5.11
C THR A 460 -9.41 10.07 6.43
N TYR A 461 -10.19 11.08 6.85
CA TYR A 461 -11.01 11.02 8.08
C TYR A 461 -11.97 9.81 8.05
N ARG A 462 -12.08 9.13 9.20
CA ARG A 462 -13.01 8.01 9.41
C ARG A 462 -13.88 8.33 10.62
N PRO A 463 -15.14 8.76 10.44
CA PRO A 463 -16.05 8.98 11.54
C PRO A 463 -16.39 7.65 12.22
N ILE A 464 -16.24 7.60 13.54
CA ILE A 464 -16.55 6.44 14.39
C ILE A 464 -17.21 6.93 15.67
N ALA A 465 -18.53 7.01 15.69
CA ALA A 465 -19.32 7.35 16.87
C ALA A 465 -19.95 6.13 17.55
N SER A 466 -19.95 4.96 16.90
CA SER A 466 -20.55 3.71 17.40
C SER A 466 -19.76 2.48 16.96
N TYR A 467 -20.13 1.31 17.50
CA TYR A 467 -19.55 0.04 17.10
C TYR A 467 -19.87 -0.26 15.63
N GLU A 468 -21.10 0.00 15.20
CA GLU A 468 -21.58 -0.29 13.85
C GLU A 468 -20.79 0.48 12.79
N GLU A 469 -20.41 1.72 13.10
CA GLU A 469 -19.55 2.53 12.23
C GLU A 469 -18.09 2.05 12.24
N ALA A 470 -17.58 1.61 13.38
CA ALA A 470 -16.25 1.00 13.46
C ALA A 470 -16.18 -0.29 12.63
N GLU A 471 -17.21 -1.13 12.77
CA GLU A 471 -17.34 -2.40 12.06
C GLU A 471 -17.38 -2.19 10.54
N GLU A 472 -18.08 -1.18 10.03
CA GLU A 472 -18.08 -0.84 8.60
C GLU A 472 -16.66 -0.66 8.04
N HIS A 473 -15.81 0.11 8.74
CA HIS A 473 -14.43 0.35 8.32
C HIS A 473 -13.57 -0.91 8.44
N VAL A 474 -13.70 -1.66 9.54
CA VAL A 474 -12.97 -2.93 9.76
C VAL A 474 -13.29 -3.94 8.66
N LEU A 475 -14.58 -4.12 8.35
CA LEU A 475 -15.03 -5.02 7.31
C LEU A 475 -14.57 -4.57 5.93
N TYR A 476 -14.58 -3.26 5.65
CA TYR A 476 -14.13 -2.72 4.36
C TYR A 476 -12.65 -3.08 4.09
N SER A 477 -11.79 -2.90 5.10
CA SER A 477 -10.38 -3.29 5.00
C SER A 477 -10.23 -4.82 4.89
N ARG A 478 -10.90 -5.60 5.76
CA ARG A 478 -10.84 -7.07 5.75
C ARG A 478 -11.20 -7.66 4.39
N ASP A 479 -12.27 -7.16 3.78
CA ASP A 479 -12.79 -7.68 2.51
C ASP A 479 -11.84 -7.38 1.33
N GLN A 480 -10.83 -6.53 1.54
CA GLN A 480 -9.74 -6.23 0.58
C GLN A 480 -8.41 -6.89 0.96
N GLY A 481 -8.42 -7.86 1.87
CA GLY A 481 -7.24 -8.63 2.23
C GLY A 481 -6.28 -7.91 3.18
N ILE A 482 -6.74 -6.87 3.88
CA ILE A 482 -5.95 -6.11 4.85
C ILE A 482 -6.02 -6.79 6.23
N PRO A 483 -4.90 -7.31 6.77
CA PRO A 483 -4.90 -8.04 8.05
C PRO A 483 -4.57 -7.17 9.27
N VAL A 484 -4.14 -5.93 9.05
CA VAL A 484 -3.74 -4.98 10.09
C VAL A 484 -4.40 -3.63 9.80
N LEU A 485 -4.87 -2.93 10.83
CA LEU A 485 -5.41 -1.58 10.73
C LEU A 485 -4.46 -0.59 11.41
N LYS A 486 -4.49 0.68 10.99
CA LYS A 486 -3.76 1.76 11.66
C LYS A 486 -4.71 2.82 12.22
N ASP A 487 -4.79 2.89 13.55
CA ASP A 487 -5.41 4.00 14.28
C ASP A 487 -4.48 5.22 14.21
N TYR A 488 -4.92 6.28 13.53
CA TYR A 488 -4.06 7.43 13.22
C TYR A 488 -4.62 8.71 13.85
N VAL A 489 -3.88 9.26 14.84
CA VAL A 489 -4.16 10.58 15.44
C VAL A 489 -5.63 10.70 15.90
N ASN A 490 -6.13 9.60 16.45
CA ASN A 490 -7.51 9.49 16.91
C ASN A 490 -7.57 9.83 18.40
N PHE A 491 -7.80 11.10 18.75
CA PHE A 491 -7.73 11.56 20.15
C PHE A 491 -8.90 11.11 21.02
N THR A 492 -10.03 10.71 20.44
CA THR A 492 -11.22 10.30 21.19
C THR A 492 -11.11 8.83 21.61
N ARG A 493 -10.95 8.57 22.91
CA ARG A 493 -10.80 7.18 23.41
C ARG A 493 -12.03 6.31 23.15
N SER A 494 -13.23 6.88 23.15
CA SER A 494 -14.46 6.14 22.83
C SER A 494 -14.39 5.56 21.42
N ASP A 495 -14.05 6.40 20.43
CA ASP A 495 -13.91 6.04 19.02
C ASP A 495 -12.84 4.95 18.84
N ARG A 496 -11.68 5.11 19.49
CA ARG A 496 -10.62 4.09 19.51
C ARG A 496 -11.08 2.76 20.10
N HIS A 497 -11.88 2.79 21.17
CA HIS A 497 -12.37 1.57 21.80
C HIS A 497 -13.37 0.84 20.90
N GLN A 498 -14.25 1.55 20.18
CA GLN A 498 -15.14 0.93 19.19
C GLN A 498 -14.33 0.24 18.09
N LEU A 499 -13.30 0.93 17.57
CA LEU A 499 -12.40 0.38 16.56
C LEU A 499 -11.64 -0.86 17.05
N ALA A 500 -11.05 -0.80 18.24
CA ALA A 500 -10.32 -1.92 18.83
C ALA A 500 -11.23 -3.13 19.10
N THR A 501 -12.47 -2.90 19.54
CA THR A 501 -13.46 -3.96 19.75
C THR A 501 -13.84 -4.63 18.43
N ALA A 502 -14.23 -3.86 17.40
CA ALA A 502 -14.58 -4.39 16.09
C ALA A 502 -13.40 -5.14 15.45
N ALA A 503 -12.18 -4.58 15.51
CA ALA A 503 -10.99 -5.23 14.98
C ALA A 503 -10.69 -6.56 15.70
N ARG A 504 -10.87 -6.63 17.03
CA ARG A 504 -10.69 -7.87 17.80
C ARG A 504 -11.72 -8.94 17.42
N GLU A 505 -12.98 -8.56 17.23
CA GLU A 505 -14.05 -9.50 16.85
C GLU A 505 -13.89 -10.06 15.44
N HIS A 506 -13.33 -9.27 14.52
CA HIS A 506 -13.08 -9.67 13.13
C HIS A 506 -11.68 -10.23 12.88
N GLY A 507 -10.82 -10.31 13.89
CA GLY A 507 -9.50 -10.94 13.81
C GLY A 507 -8.43 -10.12 13.09
N LEU A 508 -8.52 -8.79 13.11
CA LEU A 508 -7.53 -7.88 12.53
C LEU A 508 -6.63 -7.30 13.62
N ASN A 509 -5.33 -7.22 13.36
CA ASN A 509 -4.41 -6.50 14.23
C ASN A 509 -4.68 -4.98 14.15
N LEU A 510 -4.33 -4.23 15.19
CA LEU A 510 -4.52 -2.77 15.24
C LEU A 510 -3.28 -2.10 15.82
N VAL A 511 -2.54 -1.40 14.97
CA VAL A 511 -1.39 -0.57 15.36
C VAL A 511 -1.81 0.90 15.47
N ALA A 512 -1.05 1.70 16.20
CA ALA A 512 -1.45 3.08 16.52
C ALA A 512 -0.32 4.10 16.38
N GLU A 513 -0.64 5.27 15.82
CA GLU A 513 0.24 6.44 15.77
C GLU A 513 -0.39 7.63 16.50
N THR A 514 0.41 8.29 17.35
CA THR A 514 -0.06 9.34 18.26
C THR A 514 0.43 10.74 17.97
N ALA A 515 1.26 10.93 16.94
CA ALA A 515 1.95 12.19 16.67
C ALA A 515 2.68 12.75 17.93
N GLY A 516 3.33 11.87 18.69
CA GLY A 516 4.10 12.22 19.89
C GLY A 516 3.27 12.46 21.16
N ASN A 517 1.97 12.12 21.15
CA ASN A 517 1.12 12.27 22.32
C ASN A 517 1.22 11.05 23.26
N SER A 518 2.11 11.15 24.26
CA SER A 518 2.32 10.10 25.27
C SER A 518 1.08 9.75 26.10
N GLN A 519 0.19 10.70 26.36
CA GLN A 519 -1.06 10.45 27.09
C GLN A 519 -1.98 9.49 26.33
N MET A 520 -2.03 9.64 25.00
CA MET A 520 -2.77 8.73 24.13
C MET A 520 -2.13 7.34 24.09
N ASN A 521 -0.80 7.27 23.99
CA ASN A 521 -0.07 6.00 24.02
C ASN A 521 -0.41 5.16 25.27
N TYR A 522 -0.44 5.77 26.47
CA TYR A 522 -0.81 5.04 27.68
C TYR A 522 -2.20 4.39 27.59
N THR A 523 -3.18 5.09 27.02
CA THR A 523 -4.52 4.52 26.85
C THR A 523 -4.55 3.42 25.81
N GLN A 524 -3.81 3.54 24.70
CA GLN A 524 -3.72 2.50 23.68
C GLN A 524 -3.03 1.23 24.20
N ILE A 525 -2.04 1.37 25.09
CA ILE A 525 -1.44 0.23 25.79
C ILE A 525 -2.48 -0.46 26.69
N VAL A 526 -3.23 0.31 27.48
CA VAL A 526 -4.31 -0.20 28.35
C VAL A 526 -5.45 -0.84 27.53
N ASP A 527 -5.75 -0.29 26.36
CA ASP A 527 -6.81 -0.77 25.47
C ASP A 527 -6.41 -2.08 24.74
N GLY A 528 -5.14 -2.50 24.83
CA GLY A 528 -4.65 -3.78 24.31
C GLY A 528 -4.53 -3.80 22.79
N LEU A 529 -4.04 -2.71 22.19
CA LEU A 529 -3.71 -2.69 20.75
C LEU A 529 -2.54 -3.64 20.44
N THR A 530 -2.29 -3.92 19.16
CA THR A 530 -1.14 -4.75 18.74
C THR A 530 0.18 -4.06 19.09
N GLY A 531 0.26 -2.74 18.86
CA GLY A 531 1.39 -1.94 19.25
C GLY A 531 1.34 -0.49 18.85
N LEU A 532 2.42 0.19 19.24
CA LEU A 532 2.63 1.60 19.00
C LEU A 532 3.64 1.80 17.87
N GLU A 533 3.25 2.64 16.93
CA GLU A 533 4.10 3.12 15.86
C GLU A 533 4.70 4.46 16.28
N HIS A 534 5.99 4.62 15.97
CA HIS A 534 6.88 5.64 16.48
C HIS A 534 7.10 5.57 18.00
N SER A 535 8.08 6.34 18.48
CA SER A 535 8.32 6.47 19.92
C SER A 535 7.19 7.24 20.63
N MET A 536 7.07 7.07 21.94
CA MET A 536 6.21 7.93 22.78
C MET A 536 6.68 9.40 22.86
N GLY A 537 7.85 9.73 22.28
CA GLY A 537 8.43 11.07 22.27
C GLY A 537 8.85 11.58 23.66
N VAL A 538 8.97 10.70 24.65
CA VAL A 538 9.41 11.04 26.01
C VAL A 538 10.52 10.11 26.45
N THR A 539 11.57 10.68 27.03
CA THR A 539 12.71 9.98 27.64
C THR A 539 13.19 10.81 28.85
N PRO A 540 13.68 10.19 29.95
CA PRO A 540 13.73 8.75 30.20
C PRO A 540 12.34 8.13 30.40
N LEU A 541 12.24 6.81 30.22
CA LEU A 541 11.06 6.05 30.59
C LEU A 541 11.14 5.71 32.08
N TYR A 542 10.09 6.03 32.83
CA TYR A 542 10.02 5.68 34.25
C TYR A 542 9.53 4.25 34.43
N GLN A 543 9.83 3.67 35.60
CA GLN A 543 9.53 2.27 35.94
C GLN A 543 8.05 1.89 35.73
N ASP A 544 7.12 2.80 36.02
CA ASP A 544 5.68 2.60 35.83
C ASP A 544 5.30 2.42 34.35
N VAL A 545 5.98 3.12 33.45
CA VAL A 545 5.80 2.97 32.00
C VAL A 545 6.34 1.63 31.51
N ILE A 546 7.55 1.25 31.96
CA ILE A 546 8.18 -0.03 31.60
C ILE A 546 7.32 -1.20 32.09
N GLU A 547 6.82 -1.13 33.32
CA GLU A 547 5.92 -2.14 33.90
C GLU A 547 4.59 -2.22 33.16
N LEU A 548 4.03 -1.09 32.74
CA LEU A 548 2.80 -1.07 31.95
C LEU A 548 3.00 -1.79 30.60
N PHE A 549 4.08 -1.51 29.87
CA PHE A 549 4.40 -2.25 28.63
C PHE A 549 4.55 -3.74 28.91
N ARG A 550 5.38 -4.10 29.89
CA ARG A 550 5.65 -5.49 30.24
C ARG A 550 4.38 -6.27 30.64
N ALA A 551 3.43 -5.62 31.31
CA ALA A 551 2.19 -6.26 31.72
C ALA A 551 1.18 -6.42 30.57
N SER A 552 1.29 -5.61 29.52
CA SER A 552 0.31 -5.51 28.43
C SER A 552 0.58 -6.39 27.21
N ASP A 553 1.81 -6.88 27.04
CA ASP A 553 2.31 -7.52 25.82
C ASP A 553 2.25 -6.64 24.54
N VAL A 554 1.93 -5.35 24.64
CA VAL A 554 1.90 -4.39 23.52
C VAL A 554 3.32 -4.13 23.02
N GLY A 555 3.54 -4.20 21.70
CA GLY A 555 4.84 -3.94 21.09
C GLY A 555 5.06 -2.46 20.74
N VAL A 556 6.28 -2.12 20.34
CA VAL A 556 6.65 -0.76 19.88
C VAL A 556 7.62 -0.82 18.71
N THR A 557 7.34 -0.02 17.68
CA THR A 557 8.23 0.24 16.54
C THR A 557 8.61 1.72 16.56
N PRO A 558 9.75 2.10 17.16
CA PRO A 558 10.06 3.50 17.47
C PRO A 558 10.35 4.38 16.26
N THR A 559 10.72 3.78 15.11
CA THR A 559 11.16 4.48 13.89
C THR A 559 12.11 5.62 14.22
N LEU A 560 13.27 5.30 14.79
CA LEU A 560 14.24 6.27 15.32
C LEU A 560 14.68 7.28 14.25
N LEU A 561 14.63 6.90 12.98
CA LEU A 561 14.79 7.77 11.82
C LEU A 561 13.89 9.01 11.83
N VAL A 562 12.69 8.94 12.41
CA VAL A 562 11.74 10.06 12.57
C VAL A 562 11.20 10.17 13.99
N VAL A 563 12.09 9.99 14.97
CA VAL A 563 11.73 10.16 16.38
C VAL A 563 10.99 11.48 16.65
N TYR A 564 9.95 11.43 17.49
CA TYR A 564 9.20 12.63 17.88
C TYR A 564 9.96 13.45 18.93
N ASN A 565 9.61 14.74 19.03
CA ASN A 565 10.06 15.66 20.09
C ASN A 565 11.57 16.00 20.13
N GLY A 566 12.33 15.64 19.10
CA GLY A 566 13.74 16.05 18.95
C GLY A 566 14.25 15.88 17.52
N PRO A 567 15.53 16.19 17.24
CA PRO A 567 16.14 15.95 15.94
C PRO A 567 16.07 14.48 15.54
N ALA A 568 15.49 14.25 14.36
CA ALA A 568 15.25 12.94 13.78
C ALA A 568 16.56 12.21 13.46
N GLY A 569 16.59 10.88 13.59
CA GLY A 569 17.76 10.06 13.23
C GLY A 569 18.22 10.25 11.79
N GLN A 570 17.29 10.51 10.87
CA GLN A 570 17.62 10.87 9.48
C GLN A 570 18.57 12.07 9.39
N SER A 571 18.39 13.10 10.22
CA SER A 571 19.23 14.31 10.18
C SER A 571 20.70 13.99 10.48
N TYR A 572 20.96 13.01 11.36
CA TYR A 572 22.30 12.52 11.65
C TYR A 572 22.94 11.85 10.42
N PHE A 573 22.19 11.06 9.66
CA PHE A 573 22.72 10.41 8.45
C PHE A 573 22.91 11.40 7.31
N ASP A 574 21.97 12.32 7.12
CA ASP A 574 22.08 13.36 6.10
C ASP A 574 23.36 14.19 6.28
N GLN A 575 23.69 14.59 7.52
CA GLN A 575 24.91 15.37 7.80
C GLN A 575 26.22 14.55 7.74
N SER A 576 26.16 13.22 7.93
CA SER A 576 27.34 12.36 8.03
C SER A 576 27.62 11.52 6.77
N ARG A 577 26.66 11.41 5.85
CA ARG A 577 26.74 10.57 4.66
C ARG A 577 26.55 11.38 3.38
N ARG A 578 27.17 10.92 2.31
CA ARG A 578 27.06 11.52 0.96
C ARG A 578 26.18 10.63 0.09
N VAL A 579 24.89 10.56 0.40
CA VAL A 579 23.94 9.62 -0.25
C VAL A 579 23.85 9.78 -1.77
N TRP A 580 24.15 10.97 -2.29
CA TRP A 580 24.25 11.25 -3.74
C TRP A 580 25.47 10.64 -4.44
N GLU A 581 26.39 10.02 -3.70
CA GLU A 581 27.55 9.28 -4.22
C GLU A 581 27.40 7.76 -4.05
N ASP A 582 26.33 7.29 -3.42
CA ASP A 582 26.09 5.87 -3.22
C ASP A 582 25.53 5.24 -4.51
N GLU A 583 26.34 4.38 -5.14
CA GLU A 583 26.00 3.72 -6.41
C GLU A 583 24.73 2.86 -6.32
N LYS A 584 24.49 2.22 -5.17
CA LYS A 584 23.30 1.40 -4.94
C LYS A 584 22.07 2.27 -4.80
N LEU A 585 22.13 3.41 -4.10
CA LEU A 585 21.01 4.35 -4.06
C LEU A 585 20.70 4.97 -5.43
N LEU A 586 21.75 5.33 -6.20
CA LEU A 586 21.61 5.83 -7.57
C LEU A 586 20.97 4.80 -8.53
N ARG A 587 21.07 3.50 -8.22
CA ARG A 587 20.39 2.45 -8.98
C ARG A 587 18.86 2.53 -8.89
N PHE A 588 18.33 2.95 -7.74
CA PHE A 588 16.89 2.97 -7.44
C PHE A 588 16.28 4.37 -7.40
N SER A 589 17.12 5.42 -7.33
CA SER A 589 16.67 6.80 -7.16
C SER A 589 17.11 7.69 -8.33
N LYS A 590 16.38 8.79 -8.55
CA LYS A 590 16.88 9.88 -9.40
C LYS A 590 18.05 10.58 -8.70
N GLU A 591 19.11 10.86 -9.46
CA GLU A 591 20.27 11.58 -8.95
C GLU A 591 19.89 12.99 -8.45
N GLU A 592 18.98 13.68 -9.13
CA GLU A 592 18.55 15.02 -8.70
C GLU A 592 17.88 15.00 -7.31
N TRP A 593 17.09 13.95 -7.03
CA TRP A 593 16.47 13.76 -5.71
C TRP A 593 17.52 13.51 -4.63
N LEU A 594 18.48 12.60 -4.85
CA LEU A 594 19.55 12.35 -3.88
C LEU A 594 20.43 13.60 -3.64
N ARG A 595 20.64 14.43 -4.68
CA ARG A 595 21.39 15.70 -4.54
C ARG A 595 20.67 16.74 -3.69
N SER A 596 19.34 16.65 -3.52
CA SER A 596 18.60 17.56 -2.64
C SER A 596 19.04 17.45 -1.18
N PHE A 597 19.48 16.26 -0.74
CA PHE A 597 20.03 15.98 0.59
C PHE A 597 21.43 16.59 0.84
N ARG A 598 22.04 17.28 -0.13
CA ARG A 598 23.29 18.03 0.10
C ARG A 598 23.14 19.22 1.04
N ARG A 599 21.90 19.71 1.19
CA ARG A 599 21.58 20.88 2.01
C ARG A 599 21.03 20.40 3.34
N VAL A 600 21.94 20.15 4.28
CA VAL A 600 21.62 19.51 5.56
C VAL A 600 21.38 20.54 6.64
N THR A 601 20.44 20.24 7.54
CA THR A 601 20.37 20.90 8.84
C THR A 601 21.39 20.22 9.74
N HIS A 602 22.28 21.00 10.35
CA HIS A 602 23.31 20.47 11.24
C HIS A 602 22.85 20.52 12.70
N PHE A 603 23.03 19.41 13.42
CA PHE A 603 22.81 19.28 14.85
C PHE A 603 24.12 18.86 15.54
N TRP A 604 24.39 19.43 16.72
CA TRP A 604 25.51 18.97 17.54
C TRP A 604 25.19 17.60 18.15
N GLU A 605 26.22 16.89 18.61
CA GLU A 605 26.05 15.53 19.15
C GLU A 605 25.12 15.50 20.38
N ASP A 606 25.16 16.53 21.21
CA ASP A 606 24.30 16.73 22.38
C ASP A 606 22.87 17.19 22.05
N ASP A 607 22.59 17.54 20.79
CA ASP A 607 21.24 17.80 20.29
C ASP A 607 20.57 16.54 19.69
N LEU A 608 21.31 15.44 19.49
CA LEU A 608 20.79 14.23 18.85
C LEU A 608 19.85 13.46 19.78
N TYR A 609 18.57 13.41 19.43
CA TYR A 609 17.55 12.76 20.26
C TYR A 609 17.35 11.27 19.96
N ALA A 610 17.61 10.84 18.71
CA ALA A 610 17.43 9.44 18.31
C ALA A 610 18.25 8.44 19.14
N PRO A 611 19.55 8.69 19.48
CA PRO A 611 20.31 7.80 20.36
C PRO A 611 19.75 7.70 21.79
N GLU A 612 19.26 8.82 22.36
CA GLU A 612 18.63 8.81 23.68
C GLU A 612 17.34 8.00 23.68
N MET A 613 16.53 8.13 22.63
CA MET A 613 15.33 7.32 22.45
C MET A 613 15.68 5.85 22.23
N ALA A 614 16.74 5.55 21.46
CA ALA A 614 17.22 4.19 21.27
C ALA A 614 17.66 3.55 22.61
N ALA A 615 18.26 4.31 23.51
CA ALA A 615 18.57 3.84 24.87
C ALA A 615 17.31 3.54 25.68
N ALA A 616 16.27 4.36 25.59
CA ALA A 616 14.97 4.05 26.20
C ALA A 616 14.33 2.78 25.61
N MET A 617 14.49 2.54 24.31
CA MET A 617 14.05 1.29 23.68
C MET A 617 14.85 0.09 24.17
N LYS A 618 16.13 0.27 24.53
CA LYS A 618 16.96 -0.79 25.12
C LYS A 618 16.42 -1.20 26.47
N GLU A 619 15.99 -0.25 27.30
CA GLU A 619 15.34 -0.53 28.59
C GLU A 619 14.05 -1.36 28.42
N LEU A 620 13.21 -1.02 27.43
CA LEU A 620 12.01 -1.81 27.11
C LEU A 620 12.36 -3.22 26.60
N PHE A 621 13.33 -3.32 25.70
CA PHE A 621 13.80 -4.60 25.17
C PHE A 621 14.34 -5.51 26.29
N ASP A 622 15.15 -4.97 27.20
CA ASP A 622 15.69 -5.70 28.36
C ASP A 622 14.60 -6.12 29.36
N ALA A 623 13.49 -5.38 29.41
CA ALA A 623 12.30 -5.76 30.19
C ALA A 623 11.43 -6.85 29.50
N GLY A 624 11.79 -7.28 28.29
CA GLY A 624 11.10 -8.31 27.52
C GLY A 624 9.99 -7.79 26.60
N VAL A 625 9.90 -6.48 26.38
CA VAL A 625 8.93 -5.87 25.46
C VAL A 625 9.35 -6.14 24.01
N LEU A 626 8.38 -6.41 23.13
CA LEU A 626 8.64 -6.52 21.70
C LEU A 626 8.95 -5.15 21.10
N VAL A 627 10.24 -4.87 20.98
CA VAL A 627 10.78 -3.73 20.23
C VAL A 627 11.14 -4.20 18.82
N ASN A 628 10.73 -3.44 17.80
CA ASN A 628 10.94 -3.78 16.39
C ASN A 628 11.66 -2.66 15.65
N ALA A 629 12.38 -2.99 14.57
CA ALA A 629 12.88 -1.98 13.64
C ALA A 629 11.85 -1.69 12.54
N GLY A 630 11.75 -0.41 12.16
CA GLY A 630 10.93 0.05 11.04
C GLY A 630 11.62 1.18 10.30
N GLY A 631 11.77 1.03 8.98
CA GLY A 631 12.54 1.95 8.13
C GLY A 631 11.80 3.24 7.80
N HIS A 632 10.48 3.24 7.86
CA HIS A 632 9.58 4.36 7.59
C HIS A 632 9.62 4.91 6.15
N GLY A 633 10.75 5.00 5.43
CA GLY A 633 10.77 5.30 3.99
C GLY A 633 11.40 6.64 3.57
N GLN A 634 12.24 7.24 4.40
CA GLN A 634 12.96 8.47 4.09
C GLN A 634 14.05 8.26 3.02
N MET A 635 14.64 7.07 2.95
CA MET A 635 15.72 6.70 2.05
C MET A 635 15.57 5.27 1.53
N LEU A 636 15.20 5.13 0.26
CA LEU A 636 14.83 3.87 -0.39
C LEU A 636 15.75 2.68 -0.03
N GLY A 637 15.20 1.75 0.75
CA GLY A 637 15.86 0.53 1.21
C GLY A 637 16.97 0.73 2.25
N ARG A 638 17.61 1.90 2.33
CA ARG A 638 18.71 2.15 3.27
C ARG A 638 18.23 2.29 4.70
N ASP A 639 17.01 2.76 4.88
CA ASP A 639 16.45 3.11 6.18
C ASP A 639 16.57 2.00 7.24
N MET A 640 16.28 0.75 6.89
CA MET A 640 16.41 -0.37 7.83
C MET A 640 17.85 -0.53 8.38
N HIS A 641 18.87 -0.28 7.57
CA HIS A 641 20.26 -0.33 8.04
C HIS A 641 20.60 0.84 8.96
N TRP A 642 20.05 2.01 8.68
CA TRP A 642 20.22 3.19 9.52
C TRP A 642 19.50 3.04 10.86
N GLU A 643 18.30 2.48 10.86
CA GLU A 643 17.55 2.15 12.07
C GLU A 643 18.37 1.19 12.97
N LEU A 644 18.99 0.15 12.38
CA LEU A 644 19.90 -0.76 13.08
C LEU A 644 21.14 -0.05 13.66
N GLU A 645 21.75 0.87 12.90
CA GLU A 645 22.86 1.70 13.40
C GLU A 645 22.42 2.54 14.61
N LEU A 646 21.21 3.10 14.61
CA LEU A 646 20.67 3.88 15.72
C LEU A 646 20.37 3.03 16.96
N PHE A 647 19.84 1.82 16.78
CA PHE A 647 19.67 0.88 17.91
C PHE A 647 21.00 0.56 18.58
N VAL A 648 22.06 0.29 17.81
CA VAL A 648 23.40 0.03 18.38
C VAL A 648 23.97 1.27 19.07
N GLN A 649 23.74 2.47 18.54
CA GLN A 649 24.11 3.72 19.24
C GLN A 649 23.37 3.88 20.57
N GLY A 650 22.13 3.37 20.68
CA GLY A 650 21.35 3.30 21.91
C GLY A 650 21.77 2.20 22.89
N GLY A 651 22.80 1.40 22.57
CA GLY A 651 23.33 0.37 23.48
C GLY A 651 22.84 -1.05 23.20
N PHE A 652 22.12 -1.29 22.11
CA PHE A 652 21.88 -2.65 21.62
C PHE A 652 23.19 -3.27 21.14
N THR A 653 23.40 -4.56 21.41
CA THR A 653 24.42 -5.34 20.71
C THR A 653 24.00 -5.54 19.24
N PRO A 654 24.93 -5.80 18.31
CA PRO A 654 24.56 -6.11 16.94
C PRO A 654 23.58 -7.28 16.82
N LEU A 655 23.71 -8.33 17.65
CA LEU A 655 22.76 -9.45 17.63
C LEU A 655 21.34 -9.01 18.02
N GLU A 656 21.20 -8.20 19.07
CA GLU A 656 19.89 -7.67 19.49
C GLU A 656 19.31 -6.73 18.44
N ALA A 657 20.13 -5.90 17.80
CA ALA A 657 19.70 -5.07 16.68
C ALA A 657 19.15 -5.95 15.53
N LEU A 658 19.82 -7.04 15.19
CA LEU A 658 19.33 -7.98 14.18
C LEU A 658 18.04 -8.70 14.62
N GLN A 659 17.84 -8.96 15.92
CA GLN A 659 16.59 -9.53 16.44
C GLN A 659 15.41 -8.56 16.23
N VAL A 660 15.60 -7.26 16.53
CA VAL A 660 14.54 -6.26 16.33
C VAL A 660 14.16 -6.09 14.85
N ALA A 661 15.10 -6.31 13.92
CA ALA A 661 14.85 -6.25 12.47
C ALA A 661 14.41 -7.57 11.81
N THR A 662 14.27 -8.66 12.57
CA THR A 662 13.88 -9.97 12.03
C THR A 662 12.74 -10.60 12.83
N ILE A 663 13.07 -11.41 13.84
CA ILE A 663 12.10 -12.23 14.57
C ILE A 663 11.12 -11.40 15.39
N ASN A 664 11.52 -10.24 15.93
CA ASN A 664 10.61 -9.39 16.71
C ASN A 664 9.53 -8.79 15.81
N GLY A 665 9.91 -8.14 14.71
CA GLY A 665 8.95 -7.61 13.72
C GLY A 665 8.04 -8.71 13.16
N ALA A 666 8.57 -9.91 12.93
CA ALA A 666 7.77 -11.06 12.53
C ALA A 666 6.75 -11.46 13.61
N ARG A 667 7.14 -11.56 14.89
CA ARG A 667 6.23 -11.88 16.00
C ARG A 667 5.19 -10.79 16.22
N TYR A 668 5.60 -9.54 16.15
CA TYR A 668 4.77 -8.34 16.33
C TYR A 668 3.56 -8.35 15.39
N HIS A 669 3.78 -8.63 14.11
CA HIS A 669 2.75 -8.69 13.07
C HIS A 669 2.13 -10.08 12.85
N GLY A 670 2.35 -11.04 13.77
CA GLY A 670 1.75 -12.38 13.68
C GLY A 670 2.32 -13.28 12.56
N LEU A 671 3.54 -13.00 12.11
CA LEU A 671 4.26 -13.71 11.05
C LEU A 671 5.33 -14.68 11.58
N GLY A 672 5.60 -14.68 12.89
CA GLY A 672 6.70 -15.42 13.51
C GLY A 672 6.66 -16.94 13.31
N ALA A 673 5.49 -17.52 13.01
CA ALA A 673 5.36 -18.93 12.64
C ALA A 673 5.98 -19.24 11.26
N SER A 674 6.00 -18.25 10.35
CA SER A 674 6.43 -18.43 8.96
C SER A 674 7.79 -17.78 8.65
N LEU A 675 8.17 -16.74 9.38
CA LEU A 675 9.28 -15.83 9.07
C LEU A 675 10.11 -15.44 10.30
N GLY A 676 11.20 -14.70 10.05
CA GLY A 676 12.00 -14.01 11.08
C GLY A 676 13.17 -14.81 11.66
N SER A 677 13.33 -16.08 11.28
CA SER A 677 14.42 -16.96 11.74
C SER A 677 14.77 -18.03 10.69
N VAL A 678 15.99 -18.58 10.80
CA VAL A 678 16.48 -19.68 9.95
C VAL A 678 16.17 -21.01 10.62
N GLU A 679 14.92 -21.45 10.47
CA GLU A 679 14.39 -22.69 11.06
C GLU A 679 13.78 -23.60 9.99
N VAL A 680 13.92 -24.91 10.17
CA VAL A 680 13.32 -25.90 9.26
C VAL A 680 11.79 -25.73 9.24
N GLY A 681 11.23 -25.75 8.05
CA GLY A 681 9.79 -25.57 7.82
C GLY A 681 9.37 -24.11 7.59
N LYS A 682 10.16 -23.11 8.00
CA LYS A 682 9.86 -21.70 7.70
C LYS A 682 10.12 -21.35 6.24
N LEU A 683 9.57 -20.23 5.80
CA LEU A 683 9.77 -19.71 4.45
C LEU A 683 11.25 -19.33 4.25
N ALA A 684 11.77 -19.61 3.06
CA ALA A 684 13.15 -19.35 2.67
C ALA A 684 13.34 -17.88 2.33
N ASP A 685 13.46 -17.09 3.39
CA ASP A 685 13.71 -15.66 3.40
C ASP A 685 15.03 -15.39 4.11
N LEU A 686 16.08 -15.13 3.34
CA LEU A 686 17.46 -15.11 3.84
C LEU A 686 18.25 -13.97 3.19
N VAL A 687 19.27 -13.49 3.89
CA VAL A 687 20.27 -12.55 3.36
C VAL A 687 21.64 -13.19 3.49
N VAL A 688 22.42 -13.16 2.41
CA VAL A 688 23.83 -13.60 2.39
C VAL A 688 24.71 -12.37 2.35
N LEU A 689 25.50 -12.18 3.40
CA LEU A 689 26.41 -11.06 3.63
C LEU A 689 27.86 -11.50 3.39
N THR A 690 28.65 -10.66 2.72
CA THR A 690 30.10 -10.88 2.53
C THR A 690 30.92 -10.55 3.77
N GLU A 691 30.32 -9.88 4.76
CA GLU A 691 30.95 -9.46 6.00
C GLU A 691 30.11 -9.88 7.21
N ASN A 692 30.69 -9.86 8.40
CA ASN A 692 30.04 -10.30 9.63
C ASN A 692 29.30 -9.14 10.32
N PRO A 693 27.95 -9.13 10.37
CA PRO A 693 27.19 -8.07 11.06
C PRO A 693 27.31 -8.11 12.58
N LEU A 694 27.83 -9.19 13.17
CA LEU A 694 28.06 -9.28 14.61
C LEU A 694 29.31 -8.53 15.09
N GLU A 695 30.24 -8.25 14.18
CA GLU A 695 31.43 -7.44 14.46
C GLU A 695 31.14 -5.94 14.32
N ASP A 696 30.32 -5.59 13.33
CA ASP A 696 29.87 -4.23 13.07
C ASP A 696 28.50 -4.29 12.37
N ILE A 697 27.49 -3.67 12.97
CA ILE A 697 26.12 -3.70 12.43
C ILE A 697 26.02 -3.10 11.02
N ARG A 698 26.96 -2.22 10.64
CA ARG A 698 27.04 -1.63 9.30
C ARG A 698 27.29 -2.67 8.20
N ASN A 699 27.88 -3.82 8.56
CA ASN A 699 28.15 -4.92 7.64
C ASN A 699 26.86 -5.60 7.14
N THR A 700 25.69 -5.28 7.71
CA THR A 700 24.39 -5.64 7.13
C THR A 700 24.20 -5.09 5.71
N GLN A 701 24.94 -4.04 5.32
CA GLN A 701 24.90 -3.46 3.98
C GLN A 701 25.73 -4.26 2.95
N ALA A 702 26.62 -5.15 3.39
CA ALA A 702 27.52 -5.94 2.56
C ALA A 702 26.81 -7.15 1.93
N ILE A 703 25.68 -6.91 1.27
CA ILE A 703 24.77 -7.95 0.77
C ILE A 703 25.25 -8.50 -0.56
N ARG A 704 25.53 -9.81 -0.61
CA ARG A 704 25.77 -10.54 -1.85
C ARG A 704 24.49 -10.99 -2.51
N TYR A 705 23.63 -11.66 -1.74
CA TYR A 705 22.37 -12.23 -2.21
C TYR A 705 21.23 -11.99 -1.22
N VAL A 706 20.03 -11.87 -1.76
CA VAL A 706 18.78 -11.89 -1.00
C VAL A 706 17.93 -13.02 -1.54
N ILE A 707 17.48 -13.90 -0.66
CA ILE A 707 16.63 -15.04 -1.00
C ILE A 707 15.23 -14.71 -0.51
N LYS A 708 14.25 -14.73 -1.41
CA LYS A 708 12.83 -14.54 -1.10
C LYS A 708 12.03 -15.66 -1.72
N ALA A 709 11.35 -16.45 -0.89
CA ALA A 709 10.57 -17.62 -1.32
C ALA A 709 11.35 -18.57 -2.26
N GLY A 710 12.64 -18.79 -1.97
CA GLY A 710 13.52 -19.67 -2.77
C GLY A 710 14.05 -19.08 -4.08
N LEU A 711 13.73 -17.81 -4.37
CA LEU A 711 14.31 -17.07 -5.49
C LEU A 711 15.53 -16.29 -4.99
N VAL A 712 16.65 -16.39 -5.70
CA VAL A 712 17.91 -15.71 -5.37
C VAL A 712 18.03 -14.43 -6.18
N TYR A 713 18.17 -13.31 -5.49
CA TYR A 713 18.35 -11.96 -6.05
C TYR A 713 19.74 -11.41 -5.74
N ASP A 714 20.30 -10.60 -6.63
CA ASP A 714 21.56 -9.90 -6.40
C ASP A 714 21.36 -8.69 -5.48
N GLY A 715 22.20 -8.59 -4.45
CA GLY A 715 22.15 -7.50 -3.46
C GLY A 715 22.48 -6.12 -4.02
N ARG A 716 22.96 -6.00 -5.27
CA ARG A 716 23.31 -4.70 -5.88
C ARG A 716 22.12 -4.01 -6.53
N ASP A 717 21.26 -4.76 -7.21
CA ASP A 717 20.24 -4.20 -8.10
C ASP A 717 18.90 -4.96 -8.14
N ALA A 718 18.74 -5.98 -7.27
CA ALA A 718 17.59 -6.88 -7.23
C ALA A 718 17.34 -7.64 -8.55
N SER A 719 18.37 -7.84 -9.38
CA SER A 719 18.30 -8.79 -10.50
C SER A 719 18.12 -10.22 -9.99
N ARG A 720 17.40 -11.06 -10.75
CA ARG A 720 17.24 -12.47 -10.39
C ARG A 720 18.48 -13.23 -10.83
N VAL A 721 19.15 -13.88 -9.88
CA VAL A 721 20.33 -14.72 -10.10
C VAL A 721 19.92 -16.16 -10.35
N PHE A 722 18.91 -16.67 -9.64
CA PHE A 722 18.44 -18.05 -9.78
C PHE A 722 17.02 -18.23 -9.21
N PRO A 723 16.21 -19.17 -9.74
CA PRO A 723 16.34 -19.78 -11.07
C PRO A 723 16.02 -18.76 -12.17
N ASP A 724 16.24 -19.14 -13.43
CA ASP A 724 15.93 -18.32 -14.61
C ASP A 724 16.49 -16.89 -14.51
N PRO A 725 17.83 -16.73 -14.64
CA PRO A 725 18.48 -15.44 -14.43
C PRO A 725 17.84 -14.32 -15.26
N ARG A 726 17.53 -13.20 -14.60
CA ARG A 726 16.95 -12.00 -15.22
C ARG A 726 17.72 -10.76 -14.76
N GLU A 727 18.31 -10.06 -15.72
CA GLU A 727 18.93 -8.76 -15.45
C GLU A 727 17.88 -7.76 -14.93
N ALA A 728 18.32 -6.82 -14.08
CA ALA A 728 17.46 -5.74 -13.61
C ALA A 728 17.39 -4.65 -14.69
N PRO A 729 16.26 -4.48 -15.41
CA PRO A 729 16.18 -3.47 -16.46
C PRO A 729 16.24 -2.05 -15.88
N PRO A 730 16.47 -1.00 -16.68
CA PRO A 730 16.34 0.38 -16.20
C PRO A 730 14.89 0.69 -15.78
N PHE A 731 14.72 1.48 -14.71
CA PHE A 731 13.42 2.07 -14.36
C PHE A 731 12.94 3.03 -15.46
N TYR A 732 11.63 3.29 -15.57
CA TYR A 732 11.09 4.17 -16.60
C TYR A 732 11.79 5.54 -16.62
N PHE A 733 12.06 6.10 -15.45
CA PHE A 733 12.72 7.41 -15.33
C PHE A 733 14.23 7.40 -15.61
N GLN A 734 14.86 6.23 -15.71
CA GLN A 734 16.26 6.09 -16.11
C GLN A 734 16.41 6.01 -17.64
N ARG A 735 15.29 5.79 -18.34
CA ARG A 735 15.20 5.76 -19.79
C ARG A 735 14.91 7.18 -20.26
N ARG A 736 15.94 8.02 -20.38
CA ARG A 736 15.76 9.32 -21.05
C ARG A 736 15.43 9.05 -22.53
N PRO A 737 14.38 9.68 -23.11
CA PRO A 737 14.15 9.68 -24.55
C PRO A 737 15.35 10.19 -25.35
#